data_AF-A0A380MSA3-F1
#
_entry.id   AF-A0A380MSA3-F1
#
_cell.length_a   1.000
_cell.length_b   1.000
_cell.length_c   1.000
_cell.angle_alpha   90.00
_cell.angle_beta   90.00
_cell.angle_gamma   90.00
#
_symmetry.space_group_name_H-M   'P 1'
#
loop_
_entity.id
_entity.type
_entity.pdbx_description
1 polymer ?
#
loop_
_entity_poly.entity_id
_entity_poly.type
_entity_poly.pdbx_seq_one_letter_code
_entity_poly.pdbx_strand_id
1 'polypeptide(L)'
;MMVTFISQCEKKALKRTRRILDSFANRIGDNVWQTAITEEGLKTVASLLRKTATKSTAVSCHRIKSRQLTELVWIIGNKRKFNELGIVPVNHTKRNLMHQDWENRWQNLTAMKLIAILAALLHDIGKSSVLFQRKLNGQRYKGGDPYRHEWVSLKLFLWLIDGCTSDNAVFDRLANIKGYLKTPPTLTEPHYRQANLEHLPPLAQWIAWLIVTHHRLPPLPIKQNDDNTGDGYEEAATRKEMLQAGNNKYRTTASEFYRTLKAINHWVHNPNSQGNLAQNWQFDALVLHSPALQKQLKRYAEKAKADPTLQALSQKHSKTADQPQTPISNPFLLNLSRLILMTGDHNYSALNQDSKARVAGDKNWNSTLIANTVRDGNNTPNQPLDEHLLGVANYCGQFAKALPAIQTALPKLKDHDTLAKNTDHPNFRWQNQAFKLARQASESSETHGFFAINMASTGSGKTIANARIAYALANPKHGARITIALGLRTLTLQTGKSLRQDLKLSDSDLAVLVGGHANKQLFGLNQEDDTPNNGSESADTLLDQYVDSNIDPADYDQLKLGILTANKSAQQLLYSPIISCTIDHLMQASEQQRGGRYIIPILRLLSSDLILDEPDDFSDADLPALSRLVHLAGLYGSRLILSSATLQPDQIHGLFTAYLAGRKIYSAIS
;
A
#
# COMPACT_ATOMS: atom_id res chain seq x y z
N MET A 1 -0.97 -20.76 -38.62
CA MET A 1 -0.66 -19.30 -38.68
C MET A 1 0.83 -19.12 -38.90
N MET A 2 1.26 -18.03 -39.56
CA MET A 2 2.68 -17.74 -39.73
C MET A 2 3.18 -16.86 -38.59
N VAL A 3 4.29 -17.26 -37.96
CA VAL A 3 4.90 -16.54 -36.84
C VAL A 3 6.38 -16.29 -37.07
N THR A 4 6.88 -15.18 -36.54
CA THR A 4 8.29 -14.79 -36.56
C THR A 4 8.78 -14.62 -35.12
N PHE A 5 9.86 -15.29 -34.76
CA PHE A 5 10.54 -15.14 -33.48
C PHE A 5 11.82 -14.32 -33.68
N ILE A 6 12.04 -13.32 -32.82
CA ILE A 6 13.24 -12.49 -32.82
C ILE A 6 13.90 -12.62 -31.45
N SER A 7 15.18 -12.98 -31.42
CA SER A 7 15.97 -13.14 -30.20
C SER A 7 16.95 -11.98 -30.02
N GLN A 8 16.96 -11.41 -28.82
CA GLN A 8 18.01 -10.53 -28.29
C GLN A 8 18.67 -11.16 -27.06
N CYS A 9 18.65 -12.50 -26.98
CA CYS A 9 19.27 -13.25 -25.90
C CYS A 9 20.78 -13.04 -25.88
N GLU A 10 21.35 -12.97 -24.68
CA GLU A 10 22.78 -12.82 -24.46
C GLU A 10 23.35 -14.03 -23.69
N LYS A 11 24.68 -14.16 -23.68
CA LYS A 11 25.41 -15.15 -22.88
C LYS A 11 24.91 -16.58 -23.13
N LYS A 12 24.80 -17.40 -22.07
CA LYS A 12 24.34 -18.80 -22.15
C LYS A 12 22.86 -18.92 -22.57
N ALA A 13 22.06 -17.85 -22.42
CA ALA A 13 20.65 -17.87 -22.82
C ALA A 13 20.51 -18.01 -24.35
N LEU A 14 21.39 -17.38 -25.12
CA LEU A 14 21.36 -17.45 -26.58
C LEU A 14 21.45 -18.89 -27.10
N LYS A 15 22.44 -19.67 -26.62
CA LYS A 15 22.61 -21.08 -27.03
C LYS A 15 21.39 -21.94 -26.67
N ARG A 16 20.77 -21.69 -25.50
CA ARG A 16 19.57 -22.41 -25.06
C ARG A 16 18.34 -22.06 -25.89
N THR A 17 18.10 -20.76 -26.12
CA THR A 17 17.00 -20.27 -26.96
C THR A 17 17.12 -20.79 -28.39
N ARG A 18 18.32 -20.77 -28.97
CA ARG A 18 18.60 -21.35 -30.29
C ARG A 18 18.19 -22.82 -30.35
N ARG A 19 18.65 -23.64 -29.38
CA ARG A 19 18.30 -25.07 -29.31
C ARG A 19 16.79 -25.32 -29.27
N ILE A 20 16.03 -24.46 -28.58
CA ILE A 20 14.56 -24.57 -28.52
C ILE A 20 13.95 -24.12 -29.84
N LEU A 21 14.24 -22.91 -30.32
CA LEU A 21 13.59 -22.38 -31.52
C LEU A 21 13.94 -23.17 -32.78
N ASP A 22 15.16 -23.69 -32.90
CA ASP A 22 15.59 -24.52 -34.03
C ASP A 22 14.79 -25.83 -34.13
N SER A 23 14.22 -26.33 -33.03
CA SER A 23 13.40 -27.55 -33.07
C SER A 23 11.95 -27.31 -33.52
N PHE A 24 11.51 -26.05 -33.60
CA PHE A 24 10.12 -25.69 -33.93
C PHE A 24 10.00 -24.79 -35.16
N ALA A 25 11.06 -24.09 -35.53
CA ALA A 25 11.01 -23.07 -36.58
C ALA A 25 12.29 -23.02 -37.41
N ASN A 26 12.15 -22.61 -38.66
CA ASN A 26 13.28 -22.43 -39.56
C ASN A 26 14.00 -21.13 -39.20
N ARG A 27 15.31 -21.20 -38.97
CA ARG A 27 16.14 -20.02 -38.76
C ARG A 27 16.36 -19.32 -40.09
N ILE A 28 15.94 -18.07 -40.20
CA ILE A 28 16.04 -17.24 -41.42
C ILE A 28 17.01 -16.06 -41.26
N GLY A 29 17.63 -15.91 -40.09
CA GLY A 29 18.71 -14.97 -39.80
C GLY A 29 19.40 -15.32 -38.49
N ASP A 30 20.49 -14.62 -38.12
CA ASP A 30 21.32 -14.98 -36.96
C ASP A 30 20.54 -15.17 -35.65
N ASN A 31 19.51 -14.34 -35.47
CA ASN A 31 18.62 -14.35 -34.31
C ASN A 31 17.15 -14.23 -34.70
N VAL A 32 16.78 -14.73 -35.88
CA VAL A 32 15.41 -14.67 -36.39
C VAL A 32 14.96 -16.04 -36.91
N TRP A 33 13.76 -16.44 -36.51
CA TRP A 33 13.12 -17.67 -36.95
C TRP A 33 11.73 -17.39 -37.49
N GLN A 34 11.29 -18.18 -38.47
CA GLN A 34 9.95 -18.08 -39.01
C GLN A 34 9.40 -19.48 -39.30
N THR A 35 8.11 -19.68 -39.01
CA THR A 35 7.44 -20.97 -39.25
C THR A 35 5.92 -20.83 -39.33
N ALA A 36 5.29 -21.77 -39.99
CA ALA A 36 3.87 -22.00 -39.88
C ALA A 36 3.60 -22.93 -38.69
N ILE A 37 2.89 -22.44 -37.68
CA ILE A 37 2.62 -23.19 -36.44
C ILE A 37 1.14 -23.14 -36.06
N THR A 38 0.70 -24.12 -35.26
CA THR A 38 -0.62 -24.14 -34.60
C THR A 38 -0.60 -23.28 -33.33
N GLU A 39 -1.78 -22.90 -32.82
CA GLU A 39 -1.88 -22.12 -31.57
C GLU A 39 -1.33 -22.91 -30.37
N GLU A 40 -1.57 -24.23 -30.34
CA GLU A 40 -1.04 -25.13 -29.33
C GLU A 40 0.48 -25.30 -29.43
N GLY A 41 1.01 -25.40 -30.65
CA GLY A 41 2.45 -25.40 -30.90
C GLY A 41 3.10 -24.11 -30.41
N LEU A 42 2.49 -22.96 -30.68
CA LEU A 42 2.99 -21.67 -30.21
C LEU A 42 3.00 -21.57 -28.67
N LYS A 43 1.94 -22.04 -28.01
CA LYS A 43 1.88 -22.13 -26.54
C LYS A 43 2.97 -23.05 -25.98
N THR A 44 3.24 -24.17 -26.64
CA THR A 44 4.30 -25.11 -26.26
C THR A 44 5.68 -24.46 -26.36
N VAL A 45 5.98 -23.77 -27.47
CA VAL A 45 7.23 -23.01 -27.64
C VAL A 45 7.39 -21.97 -26.53
N ALA A 46 6.33 -21.20 -26.25
CA ALA A 46 6.35 -20.22 -25.19
C ALA A 46 6.62 -20.85 -23.81
N SER A 47 5.99 -21.99 -23.51
CA SER A 47 6.20 -22.73 -22.26
C SER A 47 7.65 -23.21 -22.10
N LEU A 48 8.24 -23.77 -23.17
CA LEU A 48 9.64 -24.24 -23.15
C LEU A 48 10.64 -23.10 -22.99
N LEU A 49 10.42 -21.99 -23.69
CA LEU A 49 11.26 -20.79 -23.54
C LEU A 49 11.16 -20.21 -22.13
N ARG A 50 9.96 -20.18 -21.53
CA ARG A 50 9.77 -19.73 -20.13
C ARG A 50 10.47 -20.63 -19.13
N LYS A 51 10.38 -21.96 -19.28
CA LYS A 51 11.04 -22.93 -18.37
C LYS A 51 12.56 -22.76 -18.32
N THR A 52 13.16 -22.27 -19.40
CA THR A 52 14.62 -22.10 -19.51
C THR A 52 15.06 -20.64 -19.48
N ALA A 53 14.13 -19.72 -19.27
CA ALA A 53 14.38 -18.29 -19.28
C ALA A 53 15.31 -17.87 -18.12
N THR A 54 16.19 -16.93 -18.42
CA THR A 54 17.09 -16.27 -17.46
C THR A 54 17.04 -14.77 -17.68
N LYS A 55 17.72 -13.98 -16.83
CA LYS A 55 17.83 -12.51 -17.02
C LYS A 55 18.41 -12.08 -18.37
N SER A 56 19.13 -12.98 -19.06
CA SER A 56 19.70 -12.75 -20.39
C SER A 56 18.86 -13.32 -21.53
N THR A 57 17.72 -13.96 -21.26
CA THR A 57 16.76 -14.39 -22.28
C THR A 57 15.94 -13.18 -22.71
N ALA A 58 15.77 -12.96 -24.02
CA ALA A 58 14.90 -11.92 -24.56
C ALA A 58 14.41 -12.37 -25.95
N VAL A 59 13.14 -12.78 -26.07
CA VAL A 59 12.56 -13.27 -27.33
C VAL A 59 11.20 -12.63 -27.56
N SER A 60 10.99 -11.99 -28.70
CA SER A 60 9.68 -11.49 -29.13
C SER A 60 9.07 -12.41 -30.18
N CYS A 61 7.78 -12.71 -30.06
CA CYS A 61 7.01 -13.46 -31.05
C CYS A 61 6.01 -12.55 -31.76
N HIS A 62 6.08 -12.51 -33.09
CA HIS A 62 5.17 -11.77 -33.95
C HIS A 62 4.32 -12.73 -34.77
N ARG A 63 3.03 -12.45 -34.89
CA ARG A 63 2.09 -13.19 -35.74
C ARG A 63 1.77 -12.34 -36.96
N ILE A 64 1.85 -12.93 -38.15
CA ILE A 64 1.44 -12.27 -39.38
C ILE A 64 -0.09 -12.41 -39.49
N LYS A 65 -0.81 -11.29 -39.29
CA LYS A 65 -2.28 -11.22 -39.40
C LYS A 65 -2.72 -11.01 -40.85
N SER A 66 -2.00 -10.16 -41.60
CA SER A 66 -2.21 -9.90 -43.02
C SER A 66 -0.88 -9.64 -43.72
N ARG A 67 -0.89 -9.41 -45.04
CA ARG A 67 0.33 -9.05 -45.79
C ARG A 67 1.01 -7.76 -45.30
N GLN A 68 0.27 -6.88 -44.62
CA GLN A 68 0.77 -5.58 -44.16
C GLN A 68 0.85 -5.46 -42.64
N LEU A 69 0.29 -6.41 -41.89
CA LEU A 69 0.12 -6.28 -40.44
C LEU A 69 0.70 -7.48 -39.68
N THR A 70 1.69 -7.18 -38.86
CA THR A 70 2.24 -8.07 -37.84
C THR A 70 1.82 -7.63 -36.46
N GLU A 71 1.41 -8.58 -35.64
CA GLU A 71 0.96 -8.36 -34.27
C GLU A 71 1.95 -9.00 -33.30
N LEU A 72 2.37 -8.26 -32.28
CA LEU A 72 3.12 -8.82 -31.16
C LEU A 72 2.22 -9.77 -30.37
N VAL A 73 2.61 -11.04 -30.28
CA VAL A 73 1.87 -12.04 -29.49
C VAL A 73 2.36 -12.05 -28.05
N TRP A 74 3.68 -12.08 -27.85
CA TRP A 74 4.29 -12.06 -26.53
C TRP A 74 5.79 -11.73 -26.60
N ILE A 75 6.35 -11.36 -25.45
CA ILE A 75 7.79 -11.27 -25.21
C ILE A 75 8.13 -12.18 -24.03
N ILE A 76 9.17 -13.00 -24.15
CA ILE A 76 9.68 -13.88 -23.09
C ILE A 76 11.06 -13.42 -22.65
N GLY A 77 11.21 -13.26 -21.34
CA GLY A 77 12.43 -12.76 -20.71
C GLY A 77 12.51 -11.23 -20.71
N ASN A 78 13.71 -10.69 -20.80
CA ASN A 78 14.01 -9.27 -20.66
C ASN A 78 13.35 -8.42 -21.75
N LYS A 79 12.21 -7.81 -21.38
CA LYS A 79 11.42 -6.93 -22.27
C LYS A 79 12.15 -5.66 -22.68
N ARG A 80 13.20 -5.23 -21.97
CA ARG A 80 13.95 -3.98 -22.25
C ARG A 80 14.70 -4.02 -23.58
N LYS A 81 14.88 -5.20 -24.16
CA LYS A 81 15.48 -5.38 -25.48
C LYS A 81 14.54 -5.07 -26.64
N PHE A 82 13.27 -4.78 -26.34
CA PHE A 82 12.24 -4.47 -27.34
C PHE A 82 11.46 -3.21 -26.94
N ASN A 83 10.86 -2.54 -27.91
CA ASN A 83 9.88 -1.47 -27.68
C ASN A 83 8.49 -2.06 -27.38
N GLU A 84 7.48 -1.20 -27.21
CA GLU A 84 6.09 -1.63 -26.91
C GLU A 84 5.49 -2.56 -27.98
N LEU A 85 6.00 -2.50 -29.21
CA LEU A 85 5.59 -3.35 -30.32
C LEU A 85 6.43 -4.62 -30.45
N GLY A 86 7.37 -4.89 -29.54
CA GLY A 86 8.24 -6.06 -29.61
C GLY A 86 9.32 -5.95 -30.69
N ILE A 87 9.61 -4.73 -31.16
CA ILE A 87 10.65 -4.45 -32.16
C ILE A 87 11.92 -4.04 -31.42
N VAL A 88 13.08 -4.47 -31.93
CA VAL A 88 14.39 -4.09 -31.37
C VAL A 88 14.58 -2.58 -31.59
N PRO A 89 14.72 -1.78 -30.51
CA PRO A 89 14.89 -0.34 -30.63
C PRO A 89 16.28 -0.02 -31.20
N VAL A 90 16.34 0.88 -32.18
CA VAL A 90 17.61 1.40 -32.74
C VAL A 90 18.14 2.60 -31.95
N ASN A 91 17.26 3.29 -31.21
CA ASN A 91 17.58 4.44 -30.37
C ASN A 91 16.97 4.25 -28.99
N HIS A 92 17.71 4.67 -27.96
CA HIS A 92 17.23 4.66 -26.58
C HIS A 92 17.17 6.09 -26.04
N THR A 93 16.03 6.45 -25.45
CA THR A 93 15.88 7.67 -24.67
C THR A 93 15.61 7.30 -23.22
N LYS A 94 16.21 8.05 -22.28
CA LYS A 94 15.98 7.85 -20.85
C LYS A 94 15.06 8.95 -20.36
N ARG A 95 13.77 8.64 -20.21
CA ARG A 95 12.84 9.56 -19.56
C ARG A 95 13.19 9.61 -18.08
N ASN A 96 13.61 10.77 -17.57
CA ASN A 96 13.66 10.97 -16.13
C ASN A 96 12.22 10.99 -15.67
N LEU A 97 11.75 9.85 -15.12
CA LEU A 97 10.41 9.80 -14.56
C LEU A 97 10.29 10.95 -13.58
N MET A 98 11.28 11.24 -12.74
CA MET A 98 11.17 12.12 -11.57
C MET A 98 10.97 13.63 -11.76
N HIS A 99 10.69 14.21 -12.95
CA HIS A 99 10.91 15.66 -13.04
C HIS A 99 9.90 16.66 -13.62
N GLN A 100 8.91 16.37 -14.49
CA GLN A 100 8.30 17.52 -15.21
C GLN A 100 6.78 17.60 -15.43
N ASP A 101 5.99 16.51 -15.47
CA ASP A 101 4.54 16.65 -15.77
C ASP A 101 3.59 16.17 -14.67
N TRP A 102 4.00 15.17 -13.88
CA TRP A 102 3.14 14.50 -12.89
C TRP A 102 3.33 15.00 -11.46
N GLU A 103 4.44 15.68 -11.15
CA GLU A 103 4.63 16.34 -9.85
C GLU A 103 3.54 17.42 -9.63
N ASN A 104 3.02 18.00 -10.73
CA ASN A 104 1.97 19.02 -10.70
C ASN A 104 0.65 18.53 -10.08
N ARG A 105 0.33 17.22 -10.14
CA ARG A 105 -0.86 16.62 -9.48
C ARG A 105 -0.59 16.18 -8.03
N TRP A 106 0.66 16.26 -7.57
CA TRP A 106 1.11 15.77 -6.27
C TRP A 106 1.61 16.93 -5.39
N GLN A 107 0.81 18.00 -5.30
CA GLN A 107 1.17 19.27 -4.63
C GLN A 107 1.64 19.07 -3.18
N ASN A 108 1.09 18.08 -2.47
CA ASN A 108 1.40 17.77 -1.07
C ASN A 108 2.47 16.68 -0.88
N LEU A 109 3.10 16.18 -1.95
CA LEU A 109 4.03 15.07 -1.86
C LEU A 109 5.29 15.40 -1.06
N THR A 110 5.82 16.63 -1.21
CA THR A 110 6.99 17.06 -0.44
C THR A 110 6.67 17.11 1.05
N ALA A 111 5.52 17.64 1.42
CA ALA A 111 5.01 17.66 2.79
C ALA A 111 4.86 16.25 3.37
N MET A 112 4.11 15.36 2.71
CA MET A 112 3.94 13.96 3.18
C MET A 112 5.28 13.23 3.32
N LYS A 113 6.20 13.41 2.36
CA LYS A 113 7.54 12.83 2.40
C LYS A 113 8.32 13.31 3.63
N LEU A 114 8.38 14.62 3.87
CA LEU A 114 9.17 15.19 4.96
C LEU A 114 8.60 14.80 6.32
N ILE A 115 7.28 14.85 6.49
CA ILE A 115 6.60 14.43 7.71
C ILE A 115 6.81 12.93 7.97
N ALA A 116 6.65 12.08 6.96
CA ALA A 116 6.88 10.63 7.11
C ALA A 116 8.35 10.31 7.44
N ILE A 117 9.32 11.04 6.88
CA ILE A 117 10.75 10.88 7.22
C ILE A 117 11.03 11.31 8.66
N LEU A 118 10.50 12.45 9.11
CA LEU A 118 10.66 12.90 10.49
C LEU A 118 10.02 11.91 11.47
N ALA A 119 8.82 11.43 11.16
CA ALA A 119 8.17 10.37 11.94
C ALA A 119 9.00 9.09 11.96
N ALA A 120 9.57 8.65 10.82
CA ALA A 120 10.45 7.48 10.75
C ALA A 120 11.69 7.59 11.64
N LEU A 121 12.30 8.78 11.73
CA LEU A 121 13.44 9.02 12.62
C LEU A 121 13.07 8.96 14.12
N LEU A 122 11.77 9.00 14.44
CA LEU A 122 11.25 9.13 15.81
C LEU A 122 10.33 7.96 16.23
N HIS A 123 9.82 7.15 15.30
CA HIS A 123 8.71 6.21 15.57
C HIS A 123 9.06 5.13 16.60
N ASP A 124 10.32 4.71 16.64
CA ASP A 124 10.82 3.59 17.44
C ASP A 124 11.83 4.01 18.52
N ILE A 125 11.94 5.31 18.83
CA ILE A 125 12.87 5.79 19.87
C ILE A 125 12.55 5.20 21.25
N GLY A 126 11.29 4.81 21.50
CA GLY A 126 10.83 4.10 22.70
C GLY A 126 11.40 2.69 22.87
N LYS A 127 11.96 2.08 21.80
CA LYS A 127 12.74 0.84 21.91
C LYS A 127 14.02 1.02 22.72
N SER A 128 14.43 2.27 23.01
CA SER A 128 15.54 2.56 23.93
C SER A 128 15.24 2.21 25.39
N SER A 129 13.98 1.91 25.75
CA SER A 129 13.63 1.56 27.13
C SER A 129 14.35 0.30 27.60
N VAL A 130 14.75 0.30 28.87
CA VAL A 130 15.43 -0.84 29.52
C VAL A 130 14.61 -2.12 29.36
N LEU A 131 13.28 -2.03 29.55
CA LEU A 131 12.40 -3.18 29.42
C LEU A 131 12.40 -3.78 28.00
N PHE A 132 12.39 -2.93 26.97
CA PHE A 132 12.40 -3.41 25.58
C PHE A 132 13.74 -4.04 25.21
N GLN A 133 14.88 -3.44 25.63
CA GLN A 133 16.20 -4.00 25.37
C GLN A 133 16.43 -5.34 26.09
N ARG A 134 15.97 -5.47 27.34
CA ARG A 134 16.01 -6.75 28.08
C ARG A 134 15.24 -7.85 27.37
N LYS A 135 14.05 -7.54 26.85
CA LYS A 135 13.25 -8.46 26.04
C LYS A 135 14.02 -8.96 24.82
N LEU A 136 14.67 -8.06 24.07
CA LEU A 136 15.47 -8.44 22.90
C LEU A 136 16.71 -9.28 23.26
N ASN A 137 17.28 -9.06 24.45
CA ASN A 137 18.42 -9.82 24.97
C ASN A 137 18.02 -11.15 25.67
N GLY A 138 16.79 -11.62 25.47
CA GLY A 138 16.32 -12.91 25.98
C GLY A 138 15.80 -12.91 27.43
N GLN A 139 15.82 -11.78 28.13
CA GLN A 139 15.21 -11.64 29.46
C GLN A 139 13.71 -11.40 29.35
N ARG A 140 12.98 -12.43 28.92
CA ARG A 140 11.55 -12.35 28.65
C ARG A 140 10.73 -12.43 29.95
N TYR A 141 9.59 -11.75 29.93
CA TYR A 141 8.58 -11.79 30.97
C TYR A 141 7.24 -12.17 30.34
N LYS A 142 6.32 -12.73 31.13
CA LYS A 142 5.01 -13.17 30.63
C LYS A 142 4.11 -11.96 30.37
N GLY A 143 3.25 -12.09 29.37
CA GLY A 143 2.19 -11.12 29.10
C GLY A 143 2.59 -9.90 28.27
N GLY A 144 3.80 -9.81 27.70
CA GLY A 144 4.21 -8.70 26.79
C GLY A 144 4.38 -7.34 27.50
N ASP A 145 4.87 -6.31 26.82
CA ASP A 145 5.22 -5.00 27.43
C ASP A 145 3.99 -4.29 28.05
N PRO A 146 4.10 -3.68 29.25
CA PRO A 146 3.03 -2.88 29.87
C PRO A 146 2.54 -1.73 28.99
N TYR A 147 3.48 -1.00 28.40
CA TYR A 147 3.22 -0.02 27.34
C TYR A 147 4.00 -0.42 26.09
N ARG A 148 3.32 -0.42 24.95
CA ARG A 148 3.98 -0.68 23.67
C ARG A 148 4.97 0.44 23.31
N HIS A 149 6.02 0.10 22.58
CA HIS A 149 7.14 1.02 22.34
C HIS A 149 6.73 2.27 21.54
N GLU A 150 5.72 2.19 20.68
CA GLU A 150 5.18 3.35 19.95
C GLU A 150 4.56 4.42 20.88
N TRP A 151 4.00 4.00 22.01
CA TRP A 151 3.49 4.91 23.03
C TRP A 151 4.63 5.56 23.81
N VAL A 152 5.66 4.78 24.14
CA VAL A 152 6.90 5.31 24.75
C VAL A 152 7.58 6.30 23.79
N SER A 153 7.63 6.00 22.49
CA SER A 153 8.13 6.91 21.46
C SER A 153 7.34 8.21 21.40
N LEU A 154 6.00 8.13 21.44
CA LEU A 154 5.15 9.33 21.50
C LEU A 154 5.50 10.18 22.72
N LYS A 155 5.64 9.58 23.90
CA LYS A 155 5.99 10.30 25.14
C LYS A 155 7.37 10.95 25.07
N LEU A 156 8.35 10.26 24.51
CA LEU A 156 9.68 10.82 24.28
C LEU A 156 9.63 11.99 23.29
N PHE A 157 8.79 11.90 22.24
CA PHE A 157 8.58 13.02 21.32
C PHE A 157 7.94 14.22 22.01
N LEU A 158 6.89 14.01 22.82
CA LEU A 158 6.25 15.08 23.60
C LEU A 158 7.21 15.76 24.56
N TRP A 159 7.99 14.98 25.31
CA TRP A 159 9.05 15.50 26.16
C TRP A 159 10.06 16.33 25.37
N LEU A 160 10.47 15.82 24.21
CA LEU A 160 11.46 16.50 23.40
C LEU A 160 10.97 17.86 22.95
N ILE A 161 9.70 18.00 22.56
CA ILE A 161 9.13 19.25 22.03
C ILE A 161 8.46 20.12 23.09
N ASP A 162 8.61 19.80 24.38
CA ASP A 162 7.96 20.51 25.47
C ASP A 162 8.26 22.02 25.44
N GLY A 163 7.21 22.85 25.55
CA GLY A 163 7.31 24.31 25.43
C GLY A 163 7.47 24.85 23.99
N CYS A 164 7.46 24.03 22.94
CA CYS A 164 7.37 24.52 21.56
C CYS A 164 5.94 24.96 21.24
N THR A 165 5.75 26.24 20.93
CA THR A 165 4.43 26.84 20.63
C THR A 165 4.11 26.94 19.14
N SER A 166 5.04 26.59 18.25
CA SER A 166 4.86 26.59 16.79
C SER A 166 5.62 25.46 16.12
N ASP A 167 5.19 25.06 14.90
CA ASP A 167 5.87 24.02 14.13
C ASP A 167 7.33 24.39 13.82
N ASN A 168 7.61 25.68 13.58
CA ASN A 168 8.98 26.15 13.37
C ASN A 168 9.84 25.98 14.63
N ALA A 169 9.29 26.24 15.81
CA ALA A 169 9.99 25.98 17.07
C ALA A 169 10.26 24.48 17.28
N VAL A 170 9.32 23.60 16.86
CA VAL A 170 9.53 22.15 16.87
C VAL A 170 10.67 21.77 15.93
N PHE A 171 10.68 22.26 14.69
CA PHE A 171 11.74 21.97 13.72
C PHE A 171 13.10 22.51 14.16
N ASP A 172 13.17 23.73 14.70
CA ASP A 172 14.42 24.29 15.24
C ASP A 172 14.97 23.46 16.40
N ARG A 173 14.07 22.92 17.23
CA ARG A 173 14.45 22.03 18.32
C ARG A 173 14.98 20.70 17.81
N LEU A 174 14.28 20.05 16.88
CA LEU A 174 14.75 18.81 16.25
C LEU A 174 16.09 19.02 15.53
N ALA A 175 16.30 20.20 14.95
CA ALA A 175 17.55 20.55 14.29
C ALA A 175 18.73 20.74 15.24
N ASN A 176 18.46 21.14 16.48
CA ASN A 176 19.47 21.41 17.50
C ASN A 176 19.29 20.50 18.72
N ILE A 177 18.83 19.27 18.49
CA ILE A 177 18.36 18.35 19.54
C ILE A 177 19.37 18.16 20.67
N LYS A 178 20.68 18.14 20.37
CA LYS A 178 21.76 17.98 21.36
C LYS A 178 21.69 19.00 22.50
N GLY A 179 21.24 20.23 22.24
CA GLY A 179 21.09 21.27 23.26
C GLY A 179 19.88 21.08 24.18
N TYR A 180 18.96 20.17 23.81
CA TYR A 180 17.69 19.93 24.52
C TYR A 180 17.60 18.53 25.13
N LEU A 181 18.54 17.63 24.80
CA LEU A 181 18.62 16.31 25.42
C LEU A 181 19.08 16.45 26.88
N LYS A 182 18.11 16.43 27.79
CA LYS A 182 18.30 16.27 29.23
C LYS A 182 18.03 14.81 29.62
N THR A 183 18.01 14.52 30.91
CA THR A 183 17.44 13.27 31.42
C THR A 183 15.95 13.20 31.05
N PRO A 184 15.47 12.09 30.45
CA PRO A 184 14.05 11.88 30.22
C PRO A 184 13.26 11.94 31.54
N PRO A 185 11.99 12.36 31.50
CA PRO A 185 11.18 12.44 32.69
C PRO A 185 10.83 11.03 33.18
N THR A 186 10.96 10.80 34.48
CA THR A 186 10.34 9.65 35.13
C THR A 186 8.84 9.92 35.21
N LEU A 187 8.03 9.19 34.43
CA LEU A 187 6.58 9.38 34.40
C LEU A 187 5.90 8.55 35.50
N THR A 188 4.95 9.17 36.21
CA THR A 188 4.04 8.53 37.19
C THR A 188 2.58 8.59 36.71
N GLU A 189 1.63 7.90 37.36
CA GLU A 189 0.20 8.14 37.06
C GLU A 189 -0.19 9.59 37.40
N PRO A 190 -1.13 10.23 36.68
CA PRO A 190 -1.80 9.77 35.44
C PRO A 190 -0.98 10.01 34.16
N HIS A 191 0.22 10.56 34.29
CA HIS A 191 1.00 11.14 33.19
C HIS A 191 1.49 10.13 32.16
N TYR A 192 1.70 8.86 32.53
CA TYR A 192 2.03 7.85 31.53
C TYR A 192 0.82 7.43 30.68
N ARG A 193 -0.43 7.57 31.16
CA ARG A 193 -1.64 7.23 30.39
C ARG A 193 -2.13 8.32 29.45
N GLN A 194 -2.04 9.60 29.80
CA GLN A 194 -2.66 10.68 29.00
C GLN A 194 -1.66 11.34 28.05
N ALA A 195 -1.94 11.46 26.75
CA ALA A 195 -1.06 12.18 25.82
C ALA A 195 -1.42 13.66 25.63
N ASN A 196 -2.71 13.98 25.57
CA ASN A 196 -3.26 15.31 25.24
C ASN A 196 -2.47 16.04 24.14
N LEU A 197 -2.77 15.72 22.88
CA LEU A 197 -2.09 16.29 21.72
C LEU A 197 -2.71 17.63 21.26
N GLU A 198 -3.77 18.12 21.90
CA GLU A 198 -4.52 19.30 21.45
C GLU A 198 -3.65 20.56 21.36
N HIS A 199 -2.72 20.74 22.31
CA HIS A 199 -1.87 21.92 22.39
C HIS A 199 -0.67 21.89 21.45
N LEU A 200 -0.37 20.75 20.83
CA LEU A 200 0.75 20.65 19.91
C LEU A 200 0.47 21.44 18.62
N PRO A 201 1.48 22.07 18.02
CA PRO A 201 1.35 22.65 16.68
C PRO A 201 0.86 21.64 15.62
N PRO A 202 0.17 22.07 14.55
CA PRO A 202 -0.51 21.16 13.63
C PRO A 202 0.38 20.10 12.94
N LEU A 203 1.61 20.45 12.52
CA LEU A 203 2.51 19.46 11.91
C LEU A 203 3.10 18.53 12.98
N ALA A 204 3.31 19.01 14.20
CA ALA A 204 3.70 18.17 15.33
C ALA A 204 2.59 17.15 15.69
N GLN A 205 1.31 17.53 15.63
CA GLN A 205 0.19 16.60 15.78
C GLN A 205 0.21 15.50 14.69
N TRP A 206 0.54 15.86 13.46
CA TRP A 206 0.66 14.91 12.35
C TRP A 206 1.82 13.91 12.58
N ILE A 207 2.99 14.39 13.00
CA ILE A 207 4.13 13.52 13.37
C ILE A 207 3.75 12.59 14.53
N ALA A 208 3.14 13.13 15.59
CA ALA A 208 2.68 12.37 16.75
C ALA A 208 1.68 11.27 16.37
N TRP A 209 0.73 11.59 15.49
CA TRP A 209 -0.25 10.63 14.97
C TRP A 209 0.44 9.49 14.19
N LEU A 210 1.43 9.80 13.35
CA LEU A 210 2.19 8.78 12.64
C LEU A 210 2.98 7.88 13.59
N ILE A 211 3.64 8.46 14.60
CA ILE A 211 4.39 7.70 15.61
C ILE A 211 3.48 6.73 16.35
N VAL A 212 2.33 7.17 16.87
CA VAL A 212 1.49 6.28 17.70
C VAL A 212 0.69 5.25 16.88
N THR A 213 0.48 5.48 15.58
CA THR A 213 -0.36 4.62 14.73
C THR A 213 0.40 3.69 13.80
N HIS A 214 1.74 3.70 13.80
CA HIS A 214 2.56 2.89 12.88
C HIS A 214 2.55 1.37 13.17
N HIS A 215 1.80 0.88 14.14
CA HIS A 215 1.53 -0.56 14.26
C HIS A 215 0.05 -0.86 14.18
N ARG A 216 -0.74 -0.09 14.93
CA ARG A 216 -2.19 -0.27 15.05
C ARG A 216 -2.90 1.07 15.16
N LEU A 217 -4.03 1.21 14.46
CA LEU A 217 -4.90 2.37 14.62
C LEU A 217 -5.57 2.34 16.00
N PRO A 218 -5.83 3.51 16.62
CA PRO A 218 -6.55 3.58 17.88
C PRO A 218 -7.95 2.96 17.75
N PRO A 219 -8.44 2.24 18.77
CA PRO A 219 -9.82 1.81 18.80
C PRO A 219 -10.76 3.01 18.86
N LEU A 220 -12.03 2.80 18.48
CA LEU A 220 -13.05 3.82 18.64
C LEU A 220 -13.22 4.15 20.13
N PRO A 221 -13.20 5.44 20.52
CA PRO A 221 -13.44 5.84 21.89
C PRO A 221 -14.90 5.57 22.25
N ILE A 222 -15.15 4.68 23.20
CA ILE A 222 -16.50 4.45 23.75
C ILE A 222 -16.69 5.44 24.90
N LYS A 223 -17.71 6.30 24.81
CA LYS A 223 -18.22 7.01 25.99
C LYS A 223 -18.98 5.98 26.83
N GLN A 224 -18.35 5.45 27.87
CA GLN A 224 -19.04 4.63 28.87
C GLN A 224 -19.91 5.53 29.76
N ASN A 225 -21.04 4.98 30.23
CA ASN A 225 -21.79 5.58 31.34
C ASN A 225 -20.95 5.44 32.62
N ASP A 226 -21.07 6.42 33.52
CA ASP A 226 -20.14 6.80 34.60
C ASP A 226 -19.67 5.72 35.63
N ASP A 227 -20.06 4.44 35.52
CA ASP A 227 -19.91 3.48 36.62
C ASP A 227 -19.01 2.23 36.36
N ASN A 228 -18.16 2.18 35.32
CA ASN A 228 -17.20 1.07 35.18
C ASN A 228 -15.79 1.51 34.70
N THR A 229 -14.76 1.13 35.45
CA THR A 229 -13.36 1.57 35.32
C THR A 229 -12.54 0.83 34.23
N GLY A 230 -13.17 0.41 33.13
CA GLY A 230 -12.53 -0.41 32.10
C GLY A 230 -12.27 0.34 30.79
N ASP A 231 -11.04 0.84 30.59
CA ASP A 231 -10.56 1.40 29.31
C ASP A 231 -10.43 0.31 28.21
N GLY A 232 -11.51 -0.33 27.77
CA GLY A 232 -11.51 -1.52 26.90
C GLY A 232 -12.24 -1.40 25.55
N TYR A 233 -12.15 -2.45 24.73
CA TYR A 233 -12.88 -2.62 23.46
C TYR A 233 -14.39 -2.86 23.68
N GLU A 234 -15.20 -2.57 22.66
CA GLU A 234 -16.68 -2.60 22.70
C GLU A 234 -17.29 -3.90 23.23
N GLU A 235 -18.25 -3.76 24.16
CA GLU A 235 -19.27 -4.79 24.40
C GLU A 235 -20.25 -4.84 23.21
N ALA A 236 -20.63 -6.05 22.80
CA ALA A 236 -21.46 -6.32 21.63
C ALA A 236 -22.84 -5.63 21.65
N ALA A 237 -23.39 -5.32 22.83
CA ALA A 237 -24.67 -4.62 22.98
C ALA A 237 -24.62 -3.17 22.45
N THR A 238 -23.49 -2.49 22.64
CA THR A 238 -23.26 -1.11 22.20
C THR A 238 -23.24 -0.96 20.67
N ARG A 239 -22.78 -1.98 19.93
CA ARG A 239 -22.72 -1.96 18.47
C ARG A 239 -24.08 -1.78 17.81
N LYS A 240 -25.13 -2.41 18.35
CA LYS A 240 -26.46 -2.39 17.75
C LYS A 240 -27.12 -1.02 17.86
N GLU A 241 -26.91 -0.30 18.97
CA GLU A 241 -27.33 1.10 19.12
C GLU A 241 -26.46 2.06 18.28
N MET A 242 -25.16 1.81 18.20
CA MET A 242 -24.21 2.64 17.46
C MET A 242 -24.40 2.62 15.94
N LEU A 243 -24.87 1.50 15.38
CA LEU A 243 -25.14 1.33 13.96
C LEU A 243 -26.52 1.83 13.51
N GLN A 244 -27.32 2.42 14.42
CA GLN A 244 -28.61 3.01 14.05
C GLN A 244 -28.42 4.19 13.10
N ALA A 245 -29.22 4.22 12.03
CA ALA A 245 -29.22 5.31 11.07
C ALA A 245 -29.47 6.66 11.78
N GLY A 246 -28.63 7.66 11.48
CA GLY A 246 -28.71 8.98 12.11
C GLY A 246 -28.00 9.10 13.46
N ASN A 247 -27.46 8.02 14.02
CA ASN A 247 -26.61 8.10 15.20
C ASN A 247 -25.28 8.80 14.84
N ASN A 248 -24.95 9.90 15.50
CA ASN A 248 -23.69 10.63 15.30
C ASN A 248 -22.68 10.41 16.44
N LYS A 249 -22.95 9.50 17.38
CA LYS A 249 -22.09 9.26 18.56
C LYS A 249 -20.68 8.78 18.19
N TYR A 250 -20.47 8.21 17.01
CA TYR A 250 -19.15 7.82 16.48
C TYR A 250 -18.40 8.95 15.75
N ARG A 251 -19.04 10.10 15.53
CA ARG A 251 -18.43 11.22 14.81
C ARG A 251 -17.51 12.00 15.75
N THR A 252 -16.31 11.47 15.96
CA THR A 252 -15.25 12.16 16.69
C THR A 252 -14.51 13.09 15.74
N THR A 253 -14.37 14.36 16.11
CA THR A 253 -13.50 15.29 15.37
C THR A 253 -12.03 14.98 15.66
N ALA A 254 -11.12 15.29 14.74
CA ALA A 254 -9.69 15.13 15.01
C ALA A 254 -9.24 15.91 16.27
N SER A 255 -9.83 17.09 16.53
CA SER A 255 -9.55 17.86 17.74
C SER A 255 -9.98 17.12 19.01
N GLU A 256 -11.18 16.53 19.02
CA GLU A 256 -11.66 15.74 20.16
C GLU A 256 -10.78 14.49 20.37
N PHE A 257 -10.39 13.81 19.28
CA PHE A 257 -9.46 12.69 19.34
C PHE A 257 -8.13 13.11 19.99
N TYR A 258 -7.51 14.20 19.54
CA TYR A 258 -6.23 14.65 20.08
C TYR A 258 -6.31 15.12 21.53
N ARG A 259 -7.38 15.79 21.91
CA ARG A 259 -7.65 16.22 23.29
C ARG A 259 -7.80 15.04 24.26
N THR A 260 -8.52 14.00 23.83
CA THR A 260 -8.88 12.85 24.67
C THR A 260 -7.93 11.66 24.53
N LEU A 261 -6.86 11.79 23.73
CA LEU A 261 -5.94 10.70 23.46
C LEU A 261 -5.27 10.22 24.75
N LYS A 262 -5.53 8.96 25.08
CA LYS A 262 -4.91 8.22 26.18
C LYS A 262 -4.48 6.82 25.71
N ALA A 263 -3.63 6.18 26.50
CA ALA A 263 -3.29 4.79 26.33
C ALA A 263 -4.49 3.91 26.68
N ILE A 264 -5.03 3.22 25.68
CA ILE A 264 -6.21 2.35 25.83
C ILE A 264 -5.75 0.90 26.02
N ASN A 265 -6.44 0.14 26.88
CA ASN A 265 -6.11 -1.27 27.11
C ASN A 265 -6.23 -2.05 25.79
N HIS A 266 -5.33 -3.00 25.59
CA HIS A 266 -5.26 -3.86 24.40
C HIS A 266 -5.03 -3.08 23.07
N TRP A 267 -4.74 -1.77 23.14
CA TRP A 267 -4.17 -1.02 22.02
C TRP A 267 -2.69 -0.77 22.26
N VAL A 268 -2.35 0.15 23.17
CA VAL A 268 -0.97 0.49 23.54
C VAL A 268 -0.66 0.28 25.02
N HIS A 269 -1.67 0.10 25.85
CA HIS A 269 -1.53 -0.34 27.23
C HIS A 269 -1.94 -1.81 27.35
N ASN A 270 -1.18 -2.58 28.10
CA ASN A 270 -1.42 -3.99 28.31
C ASN A 270 -1.70 -4.28 29.79
N PRO A 271 -2.98 -4.48 30.17
CA PRO A 271 -3.34 -4.72 31.57
C PRO A 271 -2.83 -6.08 32.10
N ASN A 272 -2.49 -7.01 31.21
CA ASN A 272 -2.05 -8.38 31.57
C ASN A 272 -0.53 -8.52 31.65
N SER A 273 0.21 -7.42 31.46
CA SER A 273 1.67 -7.46 31.48
C SER A 273 2.22 -7.76 32.87
N GLN A 274 3.19 -8.68 32.94
CA GLN A 274 4.03 -8.89 34.13
C GLN A 274 5.38 -8.16 34.04
N GLY A 275 5.55 -7.28 33.03
CA GLY A 275 6.75 -6.48 32.88
C GLY A 275 6.88 -5.41 33.96
N ASN A 276 8.11 -5.08 34.33
CA ASN A 276 8.34 -4.00 35.29
C ASN A 276 8.01 -2.64 34.64
N LEU A 277 6.89 -2.04 35.05
CA LEU A 277 6.42 -0.75 34.53
C LEU A 277 7.46 0.38 34.66
N ALA A 278 8.25 0.41 35.74
CA ALA A 278 9.30 1.42 35.88
C ALA A 278 10.35 1.30 34.76
N GLN A 279 10.64 0.08 34.29
CA GLN A 279 11.60 -0.17 33.23
C GLN A 279 11.08 0.21 31.83
N ASN A 280 9.77 0.40 31.62
CA ASN A 280 9.26 1.01 30.38
C ASN A 280 9.70 2.47 30.21
N TRP A 281 9.97 3.15 31.33
CA TRP A 281 10.28 4.58 31.38
C TRP A 281 11.71 4.86 31.86
N GLN A 282 12.52 3.81 32.03
CA GLN A 282 13.95 3.90 32.32
C GLN A 282 14.76 3.72 31.03
N PHE A 283 15.83 4.50 30.91
CA PHE A 283 16.71 4.50 29.74
C PHE A 283 18.17 4.56 30.19
N ASP A 284 18.91 3.46 30.01
CA ASP A 284 20.36 3.44 30.27
C ASP A 284 21.14 4.12 29.13
N ALA A 285 20.59 4.06 27.92
CA ALA A 285 21.02 4.81 26.75
C ALA A 285 19.78 5.25 25.94
N LEU A 286 19.87 6.40 25.26
CA LEU A 286 18.82 6.89 24.37
C LEU A 286 19.37 7.02 22.96
N VAL A 287 18.72 6.38 21.99
CA VAL A 287 19.14 6.47 20.57
C VAL A 287 19.23 7.90 20.04
N LEU A 288 18.52 8.85 20.66
CA LEU A 288 18.60 10.29 20.35
C LEU A 288 20.00 10.89 20.56
N HIS A 289 20.88 10.24 21.33
CA HIS A 289 22.28 10.64 21.46
C HIS A 289 23.17 10.17 20.29
N SER A 290 22.67 9.33 19.36
CA SER A 290 23.42 8.92 18.16
C SER A 290 23.72 10.12 17.25
N PRO A 291 25.01 10.46 17.00
CA PRO A 291 25.38 11.56 16.11
C PRO A 291 24.84 11.39 14.69
N ALA A 292 24.79 10.15 14.18
CA ALA A 292 24.26 9.85 12.85
C ALA A 292 22.75 10.17 12.77
N LEU A 293 21.99 9.82 13.81
CA LEU A 293 20.55 10.13 13.91
C LEU A 293 20.33 11.65 14.02
N GLN A 294 21.05 12.33 14.90
CA GLN A 294 20.95 13.79 15.09
C GLN A 294 21.24 14.55 13.79
N LYS A 295 22.23 14.10 13.00
CA LYS A 295 22.56 14.69 11.70
C LYS A 295 21.39 14.58 10.71
N GLN A 296 20.69 13.45 10.64
CA GLN A 296 19.53 13.32 9.75
C GLN A 296 18.31 14.09 10.27
N LEU A 297 18.05 14.08 11.59
CA LEU A 297 17.01 14.90 12.20
C LEU A 297 17.21 16.37 11.84
N LYS A 298 18.44 16.89 12.00
CA LYS A 298 18.80 18.25 11.59
C LYS A 298 18.51 18.53 10.13
N ARG A 299 19.04 17.68 9.25
CA ARG A 299 18.86 17.85 7.80
C ARG A 299 17.38 17.90 7.40
N TYR A 300 16.54 17.02 7.97
CA TYR A 300 15.14 16.94 7.56
C TYR A 300 14.25 17.94 8.27
N ALA A 301 14.58 18.35 9.50
CA ALA A 301 13.90 19.43 10.19
C ALA A 301 14.14 20.78 9.49
N GLU A 302 15.38 21.07 9.08
CA GLU A 302 15.71 22.27 8.29
C GLU A 302 14.97 22.28 6.95
N LYS A 303 14.86 21.12 6.28
CA LYS A 303 14.08 20.99 5.05
C LYS A 303 12.58 21.18 5.27
N ALA A 304 12.03 20.64 6.36
CA ALA A 304 10.62 20.80 6.70
C ALA A 304 10.29 22.26 7.02
N LYS A 305 11.17 22.95 7.75
CA LYS A 305 11.06 24.39 8.01
C LYS A 305 11.10 25.24 6.74
N ALA A 306 11.91 24.85 5.75
CA ALA A 306 12.02 25.57 4.48
C ALA A 306 10.97 25.18 3.42
N ASP A 307 10.16 24.15 3.64
CA ASP A 307 9.21 23.65 2.64
C ASP A 307 7.95 24.53 2.59
N PRO A 308 7.62 25.15 1.44
CA PRO A 308 6.52 26.10 1.34
C PRO A 308 5.15 25.44 1.56
N THR A 309 4.98 24.18 1.15
CA THR A 309 3.72 23.45 1.33
C THR A 309 3.46 23.17 2.81
N LEU A 310 4.49 22.75 3.56
CA LEU A 310 4.38 22.59 5.01
C LEU A 310 4.11 23.92 5.73
N GLN A 311 4.79 25.00 5.34
CA GLN A 311 4.52 26.32 5.93
C GLN A 311 3.08 26.78 5.66
N ALA A 312 2.55 26.59 4.45
CA ALA A 312 1.17 26.91 4.12
C ALA A 312 0.17 26.08 4.92
N LEU A 313 0.42 24.77 5.08
CA LEU A 313 -0.41 23.89 5.92
C LEU A 313 -0.35 24.29 7.40
N SER A 314 0.83 24.57 7.93
CA SER A 314 1.02 25.03 9.30
C SER A 314 0.26 26.34 9.54
N GLN A 315 0.41 27.34 8.67
CA GLN A 315 -0.28 28.63 8.78
C GLN A 315 -1.80 28.49 8.73
N LYS A 316 -2.32 27.70 7.78
CA LYS A 316 -3.77 27.46 7.61
C LYS A 316 -4.42 26.86 8.86
N HIS A 317 -3.66 26.05 9.60
CA HIS A 317 -4.15 25.28 10.75
C HIS A 317 -3.73 25.86 12.10
N SER A 318 -2.83 26.85 12.11
CA SER A 318 -2.37 27.54 13.31
C SER A 318 -3.46 28.45 13.89
N LYS A 319 -3.36 28.72 15.19
CA LYS A 319 -4.22 29.70 15.86
C LYS A 319 -4.05 31.08 15.22
N THR A 320 -5.17 31.73 14.90
CA THR A 320 -5.21 33.14 14.48
C THR A 320 -5.92 33.98 15.55
N ALA A 321 -6.04 35.30 15.34
CA ALA A 321 -6.80 36.17 16.24
C ALA A 321 -8.27 35.72 16.35
N ASP A 322 -8.85 35.24 15.24
CA ASP A 322 -10.28 34.97 15.12
C ASP A 322 -10.64 33.47 15.17
N GLN A 323 -9.66 32.56 15.01
CA GLN A 323 -9.91 31.13 14.95
C GLN A 323 -8.94 30.33 15.82
N PRO A 324 -9.44 29.29 16.55
CA PRO A 324 -8.56 28.40 17.30
C PRO A 324 -7.70 27.56 16.34
N GLN A 325 -6.60 27.03 16.87
CA GLN A 325 -5.81 26.05 16.15
C GLN A 325 -6.66 24.83 15.79
N THR A 326 -6.47 24.29 14.59
CA THR A 326 -7.14 23.06 14.15
C THR A 326 -6.13 22.02 13.69
N PRO A 327 -6.38 20.73 13.91
CA PRO A 327 -5.53 19.68 13.38
C PRO A 327 -5.65 19.53 11.86
N ILE A 328 -4.56 19.09 11.24
CA ILE A 328 -4.58 18.59 9.86
C ILE A 328 -5.28 17.23 9.85
N SER A 329 -6.53 17.20 9.40
CA SER A 329 -7.40 16.02 9.44
C SER A 329 -7.76 15.47 8.06
N ASN A 330 -7.05 15.89 7.00
CA ASN A 330 -7.28 15.37 5.66
C ASN A 330 -6.88 13.88 5.59
N PRO A 331 -7.82 12.95 5.35
CA PRO A 331 -7.55 11.53 5.41
C PRO A 331 -6.61 11.05 4.31
N PHE A 332 -6.54 11.73 3.17
CA PHE A 332 -5.56 11.39 2.13
C PHE A 332 -4.13 11.64 2.60
N LEU A 333 -3.88 12.82 3.19
CA LEU A 333 -2.56 13.20 3.69
C LEU A 333 -2.11 12.27 4.83
N LEU A 334 -3.00 12.02 5.79
CA LEU A 334 -2.74 11.14 6.93
C LEU A 334 -2.48 9.70 6.47
N ASN A 335 -3.39 9.11 5.69
CA ASN A 335 -3.28 7.72 5.29
C ASN A 335 -2.10 7.45 4.36
N LEU A 336 -1.79 8.34 3.41
CA LEU A 336 -0.60 8.16 2.57
C LEU A 336 0.70 8.36 3.34
N SER A 337 0.76 9.29 4.29
CA SER A 337 1.96 9.43 5.14
C SER A 337 2.17 8.21 6.02
N ARG A 338 1.08 7.62 6.54
CA ARG A 338 1.12 6.36 7.27
C ARG A 338 1.54 5.20 6.37
N LEU A 339 1.01 5.11 5.16
CA LEU A 339 1.44 4.14 4.15
C LEU A 339 2.94 4.27 3.88
N ILE A 340 3.46 5.50 3.79
CA ILE A 340 4.89 5.75 3.57
C ILE A 340 5.73 5.19 4.72
N LEU A 341 5.38 5.56 5.96
CA LEU A 341 6.08 5.10 7.15
C LEU A 341 6.04 3.56 7.28
N MET A 342 4.85 3.00 7.18
CA MET A 342 4.59 1.56 7.32
C MET A 342 5.32 0.72 6.29
N THR A 343 5.34 1.17 5.03
CA THR A 343 6.07 0.47 3.96
C THR A 343 7.58 0.54 4.20
N GLY A 344 8.08 1.69 4.67
CA GLY A 344 9.49 1.87 5.00
C GLY A 344 9.93 0.99 6.16
N ASP A 345 9.16 0.96 7.24
CA ASP A 345 9.44 0.14 8.42
C ASP A 345 9.38 -1.35 8.07
N HIS A 346 8.30 -1.80 7.42
CA HIS A 346 8.15 -3.19 7.02
C HIS A 346 9.35 -3.69 6.20
N ASN A 347 9.75 -2.94 5.17
CA ASN A 347 10.79 -3.38 4.26
C ASN A 347 12.19 -3.31 4.87
N TYR A 348 12.47 -2.33 5.72
CA TYR A 348 13.76 -2.26 6.39
C TYR A 348 13.88 -3.33 7.49
N SER A 349 12.81 -3.53 8.27
CA SER A 349 12.73 -4.56 9.32
C SER A 349 12.94 -5.99 8.78
N ALA A 350 12.53 -6.25 7.53
CA ALA A 350 12.68 -7.54 6.88
C ALA A 350 14.09 -7.82 6.31
N LEU A 351 15.03 -6.86 6.37
CA LEU A 351 16.38 -7.07 5.84
C LEU A 351 17.22 -7.98 6.75
N ASN A 352 17.87 -8.97 6.13
CA ASN A 352 18.85 -9.82 6.78
C ASN A 352 20.14 -9.06 7.11
N GLN A 353 20.94 -9.62 8.01
CA GLN A 353 22.16 -8.97 8.50
C GLN A 353 23.16 -8.61 7.40
N ASP A 354 23.28 -9.46 6.39
CA ASP A 354 24.22 -9.38 5.25
C ASP A 354 23.68 -8.56 4.06
N SER A 355 22.47 -8.00 4.18
CA SER A 355 21.83 -7.26 3.09
C SER A 355 22.60 -5.99 2.74
N LYS A 356 22.98 -5.87 1.45
CA LYS A 356 23.60 -4.66 0.89
C LYS A 356 22.69 -3.43 0.87
N ALA A 357 21.39 -3.60 1.18
CA ALA A 357 20.43 -2.52 1.26
C ALA A 357 20.40 -1.81 2.63
N ARG A 358 21.11 -2.36 3.63
CA ARG A 358 21.25 -1.73 4.94
C ARG A 358 22.04 -0.43 4.83
N VAL A 359 21.63 0.56 5.62
CA VAL A 359 22.39 1.80 5.80
C VAL A 359 23.38 1.63 6.94
N ALA A 360 24.37 2.52 7.05
CA ALA A 360 25.26 2.55 8.19
C ALA A 360 24.70 3.49 9.28
N GLY A 361 24.63 2.99 10.51
CA GLY A 361 24.46 3.80 11.72
C GLY A 361 25.78 4.41 12.19
N ASP A 362 25.77 4.94 13.42
CA ASP A 362 27.00 5.34 14.09
C ASP A 362 27.74 4.11 14.65
N LYS A 363 29.04 4.02 14.37
CA LYS A 363 29.86 2.85 14.78
C LYS A 363 29.81 2.59 16.28
N ASN A 364 29.72 3.65 17.09
CA ASN A 364 29.69 3.53 18.55
C ASN A 364 28.33 3.06 19.08
N TRP A 365 27.29 3.04 18.24
CA TRP A 365 25.92 2.67 18.59
C TRP A 365 25.52 1.26 18.14
N ASN A 366 26.37 0.61 17.32
CA ASN A 366 26.10 -0.71 16.73
C ASN A 366 25.71 -1.80 17.74
N SER A 367 26.22 -1.74 18.97
CA SER A 367 25.95 -2.71 20.03
C SER A 367 25.28 -2.11 21.27
N THR A 368 24.93 -0.81 21.23
CA THR A 368 24.35 -0.12 22.39
C THR A 368 22.86 -0.42 22.54
N LEU A 369 22.11 -0.30 21.45
CA LEU A 369 20.66 -0.53 21.42
C LEU A 369 20.29 -1.31 20.17
N ILE A 370 19.42 -2.29 20.31
CA ILE A 370 18.96 -3.17 19.23
C ILE A 370 17.51 -2.83 18.88
N ALA A 371 17.16 -2.84 17.59
CA ALA A 371 15.80 -2.62 17.12
C ALA A 371 14.96 -3.90 17.08
N ASN A 372 15.57 -5.00 16.63
CA ASN A 372 14.92 -6.29 16.39
C ASN A 372 15.93 -7.45 16.39
N THR A 373 15.41 -8.67 16.43
CA THR A 373 16.20 -9.91 16.35
C THR A 373 15.92 -10.68 15.06
N VAL A 374 16.84 -11.59 14.70
CA VAL A 374 16.63 -12.56 13.62
C VAL A 374 15.49 -13.52 14.02
N ARG A 375 14.72 -13.99 13.04
CA ARG A 375 13.66 -15.00 13.23
C ARG A 375 14.25 -16.42 13.25
N ASP A 376 15.28 -16.64 14.06
CA ASP A 376 15.99 -17.92 14.20
C ASP A 376 15.64 -18.67 15.50
N GLY A 377 14.83 -18.05 16.37
CA GLY A 377 14.47 -18.60 17.69
C GLY A 377 15.50 -18.35 18.79
N ASN A 378 16.67 -17.79 18.46
CA ASN A 378 17.80 -17.62 19.38
C ASN A 378 17.99 -16.18 19.89
N ASN A 379 17.05 -15.27 19.59
CA ASN A 379 17.15 -13.83 19.92
C ASN A 379 18.43 -13.16 19.40
N THR A 380 18.99 -13.66 18.30
CA THR A 380 20.19 -13.08 17.69
C THR A 380 19.90 -11.63 17.28
N PRO A 381 20.65 -10.62 17.75
CA PRO A 381 20.44 -9.23 17.36
C PRO A 381 20.55 -9.05 15.84
N ASN A 382 19.59 -8.39 15.19
CA ASN A 382 19.63 -8.20 13.72
C ASN A 382 20.10 -6.78 13.36
N GLN A 383 19.40 -5.77 13.86
CA GLN A 383 19.64 -4.36 13.51
C GLN A 383 19.90 -3.51 14.75
N PRO A 384 20.96 -2.68 14.77
CA PRO A 384 21.11 -1.59 15.72
C PRO A 384 19.94 -0.60 15.59
N LEU A 385 19.56 0.04 16.71
CA LEU A 385 18.39 0.92 16.75
C LEU A 385 18.55 2.20 15.92
N ASP A 386 19.72 2.84 15.95
CA ASP A 386 19.96 4.04 15.15
C ASP A 386 20.01 3.73 13.65
N GLU A 387 20.66 2.63 13.28
CA GLU A 387 20.68 2.11 11.92
C GLU A 387 19.26 1.85 11.40
N HIS A 388 18.42 1.19 12.21
CA HIS A 388 17.04 0.92 11.88
C HIS A 388 16.27 2.22 11.58
N LEU A 389 16.29 3.20 12.49
CA LEU A 389 15.61 4.49 12.29
C LEU A 389 16.09 5.23 11.03
N LEU A 390 17.40 5.22 10.77
CA LEU A 390 18.00 5.82 9.57
C LEU A 390 17.58 5.08 8.29
N GLY A 391 17.50 3.76 8.36
CA GLY A 391 17.08 2.87 7.29
C GLY A 391 15.63 3.09 6.89
N VAL A 392 14.73 3.09 7.88
CA VAL A 392 13.30 3.37 7.68
C VAL A 392 13.10 4.76 7.09
N ALA A 393 13.79 5.78 7.62
CA ALA A 393 13.74 7.14 7.07
C ALA A 393 14.19 7.21 5.60
N ASN A 394 15.26 6.49 5.25
CA ASN A 394 15.74 6.41 3.87
C ASN A 394 14.72 5.72 2.95
N TYR A 395 14.11 4.62 3.40
CA TYR A 395 13.07 3.93 2.64
C TYR A 395 11.80 4.78 2.46
N CYS A 396 11.36 5.49 3.50
CA CYS A 396 10.25 6.44 3.43
C CYS A 396 10.48 7.49 2.34
N GLY A 397 11.68 8.08 2.31
CA GLY A 397 12.04 9.08 1.30
C GLY A 397 12.09 8.55 -0.13
N GLN A 398 12.47 7.28 -0.31
CA GLN A 398 12.48 6.65 -1.63
C GLN A 398 11.08 6.24 -2.07
N PHE A 399 10.27 5.67 -1.18
CA PHE A 399 8.92 5.24 -1.49
C PHE A 399 7.99 6.42 -1.77
N ALA A 400 8.08 7.51 -1.00
CA ALA A 400 7.32 8.72 -1.29
C ALA A 400 7.58 9.22 -2.74
N LYS A 401 8.85 9.22 -3.18
CA LYS A 401 9.21 9.59 -4.57
C LYS A 401 8.68 8.61 -5.62
N ALA A 402 8.36 7.37 -5.24
CA ALA A 402 7.84 6.35 -6.12
C ALA A 402 6.31 6.42 -6.30
N LEU A 403 5.57 7.02 -5.35
CA LEU A 403 4.10 7.09 -5.38
C LEU A 403 3.53 7.62 -6.71
N PRO A 404 4.04 8.70 -7.31
CA PRO A 404 3.51 9.18 -8.58
C PRO A 404 3.78 8.22 -9.75
N ALA A 405 4.93 7.53 -9.73
CA ALA A 405 5.25 6.49 -10.71
C ALA A 405 4.34 5.26 -10.54
N ILE A 406 3.95 4.91 -9.32
CA ILE A 406 2.97 3.85 -9.05
C ILE A 406 1.62 4.19 -9.71
N GLN A 407 1.17 5.44 -9.58
CA GLN A 407 -0.09 5.89 -10.16
C GLN A 407 -0.06 5.88 -11.69
N THR A 408 1.07 6.24 -12.31
CA THR A 408 1.10 6.58 -13.75
C THR A 408 1.87 5.60 -14.63
N ALA A 409 2.92 4.96 -14.11
CA ALA A 409 3.93 4.22 -14.87
C ALA A 409 3.89 2.70 -14.67
N LEU A 410 2.99 2.18 -13.82
CA LEU A 410 2.76 0.74 -13.73
C LEU A 410 2.22 0.16 -15.04
N PRO A 411 2.44 -1.14 -15.32
CA PRO A 411 2.03 -1.78 -16.58
C PRO A 411 0.52 -1.68 -16.80
N LYS A 412 0.12 -1.47 -18.05
CA LYS A 412 -1.28 -1.24 -18.44
C LYS A 412 -1.64 -2.16 -19.60
N LEU A 413 -2.91 -2.54 -19.69
CA LEU A 413 -3.45 -3.28 -20.82
C LEU A 413 -3.73 -2.28 -21.95
N LYS A 414 -2.96 -2.40 -23.04
CA LYS A 414 -3.12 -1.60 -24.26
C LYS A 414 -3.67 -2.49 -25.39
N ASP A 415 -4.35 -1.87 -26.35
CA ASP A 415 -4.73 -2.48 -27.63
C ASP A 415 -5.36 -3.88 -27.55
N HIS A 416 -6.34 -4.07 -26.66
CA HIS A 416 -7.00 -5.35 -26.47
C HIS A 416 -8.27 -5.45 -27.30
N ASP A 417 -8.12 -6.05 -28.49
CA ASP A 417 -9.18 -6.26 -29.49
C ASP A 417 -10.49 -6.80 -28.89
N THR A 418 -10.40 -7.75 -27.96
CA THR A 418 -11.59 -8.43 -27.40
C THR A 418 -12.47 -7.48 -26.59
N LEU A 419 -11.86 -6.55 -25.85
CA LEU A 419 -12.62 -5.56 -25.07
C LEU A 419 -13.07 -4.37 -25.92
N ALA A 420 -12.30 -4.02 -26.95
CA ALA A 420 -12.59 -2.90 -27.84
C ALA A 420 -13.68 -3.21 -28.89
N LYS A 421 -13.74 -4.44 -29.41
CA LYS A 421 -14.64 -4.79 -30.51
C LYS A 421 -16.10 -4.85 -30.09
N ASN A 422 -16.97 -4.43 -31.00
CA ASN A 422 -18.40 -4.64 -30.83
C ASN A 422 -18.74 -6.12 -30.95
N THR A 423 -19.76 -6.54 -30.19
CA THR A 423 -20.37 -7.87 -30.33
C THR A 423 -21.64 -7.77 -31.16
N ASP A 424 -21.80 -8.66 -32.13
CA ASP A 424 -23.02 -8.73 -32.96
C ASP A 424 -24.08 -9.66 -32.35
N HIS A 425 -23.70 -10.43 -31.32
CA HIS A 425 -24.57 -11.38 -30.65
C HIS A 425 -25.75 -10.65 -30.00
N PRO A 426 -27.01 -10.95 -30.37
CA PRO A 426 -28.20 -10.20 -29.93
C PRO A 426 -28.27 -9.98 -28.41
N ASN A 427 -28.04 -11.03 -27.62
CA ASN A 427 -28.11 -10.97 -26.15
C ASN A 427 -27.05 -10.07 -25.49
N PHE A 428 -25.99 -9.71 -26.23
CA PHE A 428 -24.86 -8.94 -25.70
C PHE A 428 -24.71 -7.56 -26.37
N ARG A 429 -25.60 -7.19 -27.30
CA ARG A 429 -25.51 -5.90 -28.02
C ARG A 429 -25.54 -4.69 -27.10
N TRP A 430 -26.21 -4.79 -25.95
CA TRP A 430 -26.24 -3.74 -24.92
C TRP A 430 -24.83 -3.32 -24.45
N GLN A 431 -23.87 -4.26 -24.45
CA GLN A 431 -22.50 -4.00 -24.07
C GLN A 431 -21.81 -2.98 -24.99
N ASN A 432 -22.21 -2.91 -26.26
CA ASN A 432 -21.67 -1.94 -27.22
C ASN A 432 -22.11 -0.52 -26.87
N GLN A 433 -23.36 -0.36 -26.41
CA GLN A 433 -23.86 0.93 -25.95
C GLN A 433 -23.18 1.33 -24.63
N ALA A 434 -23.05 0.40 -23.69
CA ALA A 434 -22.32 0.63 -22.43
C ALA A 434 -20.86 1.05 -22.69
N PHE A 435 -20.17 0.38 -23.61
CA PHE A 435 -18.81 0.75 -24.03
C PHE A 435 -18.76 2.18 -24.60
N LYS A 436 -19.67 2.54 -25.49
CA LYS A 436 -19.73 3.89 -26.09
C LYS A 436 -19.99 4.97 -25.05
N LEU A 437 -20.91 4.73 -24.10
CA LEU A 437 -21.20 5.66 -23.02
C LEU A 437 -20.00 5.87 -22.10
N ALA A 438 -19.37 4.77 -21.67
CA ALA A 438 -18.15 4.81 -20.88
C ALA A 438 -17.02 5.55 -21.62
N ARG A 439 -16.93 5.36 -22.94
CA ARG A 439 -15.96 6.05 -23.78
C ARG A 439 -16.16 7.56 -23.81
N GLN A 440 -17.40 8.03 -23.87
CA GLN A 440 -17.74 9.46 -23.80
C GLN A 440 -17.40 10.07 -22.44
N ALA A 441 -17.51 9.30 -21.37
CA ALA A 441 -17.14 9.73 -20.01
C ALA A 441 -15.65 9.62 -19.69
N SER A 442 -14.82 9.08 -20.60
CA SER A 442 -13.40 8.77 -20.33
C SER A 442 -12.62 9.99 -19.82
N GLU A 443 -12.68 11.12 -20.53
CA GLU A 443 -11.93 12.32 -20.18
C GLU A 443 -12.47 13.00 -18.91
N SER A 444 -13.79 13.19 -18.81
CA SER A 444 -14.41 13.82 -17.64
C SER A 444 -14.23 12.98 -16.36
N SER A 445 -14.15 11.65 -16.49
CA SER A 445 -13.92 10.75 -15.36
C SER A 445 -12.54 10.87 -14.73
N GLU A 446 -11.53 11.36 -15.46
CA GLU A 446 -10.20 11.54 -14.90
C GLU A 446 -10.21 12.59 -13.77
N THR A 447 -11.00 13.66 -13.94
CA THR A 447 -11.12 14.77 -12.99
C THR A 447 -12.28 14.58 -12.00
N HIS A 448 -13.46 14.15 -12.46
CA HIS A 448 -14.66 14.07 -11.62
C HIS A 448 -14.88 12.70 -10.96
N GLY A 449 -14.14 11.69 -11.37
CA GLY A 449 -14.39 10.30 -10.98
C GLY A 449 -15.52 9.67 -11.80
N PHE A 450 -15.82 8.40 -11.51
CA PHE A 450 -16.88 7.66 -12.20
C PHE A 450 -17.43 6.59 -11.27
N PHE A 451 -18.75 6.57 -11.16
CA PHE A 451 -19.50 5.59 -10.38
C PHE A 451 -20.59 5.02 -11.28
N ALA A 452 -20.43 3.77 -11.71
CA ALA A 452 -21.41 3.08 -12.54
C ALA A 452 -22.06 1.92 -11.80
N ILE A 453 -23.30 1.65 -12.21
CA ILE A 453 -24.09 0.53 -11.72
C ILE A 453 -24.51 -0.28 -12.94
N ASN A 454 -24.05 -1.53 -13.02
CA ASN A 454 -24.45 -2.48 -14.02
C ASN A 454 -25.48 -3.44 -13.43
N MET A 455 -26.76 -3.15 -13.70
CA MET A 455 -27.91 -3.95 -13.27
C MET A 455 -28.46 -4.88 -14.35
N ALA A 456 -27.63 -5.29 -15.32
CA ALA A 456 -28.07 -6.23 -16.34
C ALA A 456 -28.47 -7.59 -15.71
N SER A 457 -29.46 -8.26 -16.29
CA SER A 457 -29.96 -9.52 -15.74
C SER A 457 -28.91 -10.65 -15.81
N THR A 458 -29.05 -11.65 -14.94
CA THR A 458 -28.19 -12.84 -14.93
C THR A 458 -28.14 -13.49 -16.32
N GLY A 459 -26.94 -13.88 -16.76
CA GLY A 459 -26.71 -14.43 -18.10
C GLY A 459 -26.52 -13.40 -19.22
N SER A 460 -26.68 -12.10 -18.95
CA SER A 460 -26.49 -11.02 -19.95
C SER A 460 -25.02 -10.66 -20.22
N GLY A 461 -24.07 -11.42 -19.67
CA GLY A 461 -22.62 -11.23 -19.86
C GLY A 461 -22.04 -10.02 -19.11
N LYS A 462 -22.51 -9.75 -17.88
CA LYS A 462 -22.06 -8.62 -17.04
C LYS A 462 -20.54 -8.55 -16.90
N THR A 463 -19.89 -9.67 -16.63
CA THR A 463 -18.46 -9.74 -16.34
C THR A 463 -17.59 -9.18 -17.49
N ILE A 464 -17.88 -9.58 -18.73
CA ILE A 464 -17.21 -9.02 -19.92
C ILE A 464 -17.59 -7.55 -20.09
N ALA A 465 -18.86 -7.20 -19.91
CA ALA A 465 -19.33 -5.83 -20.01
C ALA A 465 -18.61 -4.87 -19.04
N ASN A 466 -18.40 -5.28 -17.78
CA ASN A 466 -17.70 -4.49 -16.77
C ASN A 466 -16.24 -4.24 -17.17
N ALA A 467 -15.54 -5.27 -17.62
CA ALA A 467 -14.18 -5.14 -18.13
C ALA A 467 -14.13 -4.22 -19.36
N ARG A 468 -15.13 -4.30 -20.25
CA ARG A 468 -15.29 -3.41 -21.41
C ARG A 468 -15.53 -1.95 -21.01
N ILE A 469 -16.40 -1.69 -20.04
CA ILE A 469 -16.67 -0.35 -19.49
C ILE A 469 -15.40 0.23 -18.88
N ALA A 470 -14.72 -0.50 -17.99
CA ALA A 470 -13.47 -0.05 -17.39
C ALA A 470 -12.36 0.19 -18.43
N TYR A 471 -12.27 -0.68 -19.44
CA TYR A 471 -11.33 -0.49 -20.55
C TYR A 471 -11.66 0.75 -21.40
N ALA A 472 -12.94 1.02 -21.67
CA ALA A 472 -13.38 2.18 -22.43
C ALA A 472 -13.11 3.51 -21.72
N LEU A 473 -13.23 3.53 -20.39
CA LEU A 473 -12.89 4.67 -19.53
C LEU A 473 -11.40 4.99 -19.57
N ALA A 474 -10.55 3.99 -19.79
CA ALA A 474 -9.12 4.23 -19.90
C ALA A 474 -8.77 5.04 -21.15
N ASN A 475 -7.85 5.99 -20.98
CA ASN A 475 -7.27 6.70 -22.11
C ASN A 475 -6.53 5.69 -23.00
N PRO A 476 -6.83 5.56 -24.31
CA PRO A 476 -6.23 4.51 -25.15
C PRO A 476 -4.73 4.66 -25.28
N LYS A 477 -4.22 5.91 -25.23
CA LYS A 477 -2.78 6.18 -25.29
C LYS A 477 -2.06 5.60 -24.06
N HIS A 478 -2.75 5.57 -22.92
CA HIS A 478 -2.19 5.09 -21.66
C HIS A 478 -2.50 3.62 -21.41
N GLY A 479 -3.68 3.13 -21.79
CA GLY A 479 -4.15 1.77 -21.50
C GLY A 479 -4.83 1.65 -20.12
N ALA A 480 -5.44 0.49 -19.87
CA ALA A 480 -6.27 0.23 -18.70
C ALA A 480 -5.52 -0.51 -17.58
N ARG A 481 -5.89 -0.23 -16.33
CA ARG A 481 -5.55 -1.03 -15.15
C ARG A 481 -6.81 -1.25 -14.34
N ILE A 482 -7.14 -2.53 -14.09
CA ILE A 482 -8.46 -2.92 -13.59
C ILE A 482 -8.31 -3.93 -12.46
N THR A 483 -9.03 -3.73 -11.37
CA THR A 483 -9.18 -4.70 -10.30
C THR A 483 -10.61 -5.24 -10.33
N ILE A 484 -10.77 -6.54 -10.55
CA ILE A 484 -12.06 -7.24 -10.55
C ILE A 484 -12.17 -7.99 -9.22
N ALA A 485 -12.94 -7.43 -8.28
CA ALA A 485 -13.16 -8.01 -6.98
C ALA A 485 -14.55 -8.65 -6.92
N LEU A 486 -14.58 -9.96 -6.74
CA LEU A 486 -15.79 -10.78 -6.73
C LEU A 486 -16.37 -10.87 -5.31
N GLY A 487 -17.70 -10.86 -5.18
CA GLY A 487 -18.47 -11.02 -3.95
C GLY A 487 -18.31 -12.37 -3.25
N LEU A 488 -17.53 -13.28 -3.84
CA LEU A 488 -17.24 -14.60 -3.29
C LEU A 488 -16.37 -14.53 -2.04
N ARG A 489 -16.67 -15.38 -1.05
CA ARG A 489 -15.83 -15.54 0.15
C ARG A 489 -14.45 -16.12 -0.17
N THR A 490 -14.35 -16.97 -1.19
CA THR A 490 -13.09 -17.58 -1.64
C THR A 490 -13.05 -17.65 -3.15
N LEU A 491 -11.98 -17.13 -3.75
CA LEU A 491 -11.72 -17.24 -5.18
C LEU A 491 -10.88 -18.49 -5.45
N THR A 492 -11.46 -19.43 -6.19
CA THR A 492 -10.71 -20.60 -6.68
C THR A 492 -9.87 -20.24 -7.91
N LEU A 493 -8.78 -20.97 -8.13
CA LEU A 493 -7.96 -20.82 -9.33
C LEU A 493 -8.76 -21.08 -10.61
N GLN A 494 -9.72 -22.01 -10.59
CA GLN A 494 -10.54 -22.35 -11.74
C GLN A 494 -11.44 -21.19 -12.15
N THR A 495 -12.13 -20.57 -11.18
CA THR A 495 -12.98 -19.40 -11.43
C THR A 495 -12.17 -18.25 -12.02
N GLY A 496 -11.01 -17.94 -11.45
CA GLY A 496 -10.13 -16.89 -11.99
C GLY A 496 -9.57 -17.21 -13.38
N LYS A 497 -9.25 -18.49 -13.67
CA LYS A 497 -8.83 -18.93 -15.01
C LYS A 497 -9.95 -18.85 -16.04
N SER A 498 -11.19 -19.17 -15.64
CA SER A 498 -12.36 -18.99 -16.50
C SER A 498 -12.53 -17.53 -16.89
N LEU A 499 -12.48 -16.62 -15.90
CA LEU A 499 -12.54 -15.18 -16.16
C LEU A 499 -11.43 -14.71 -17.12
N ARG A 500 -10.20 -15.18 -16.91
CA ARG A 500 -9.07 -14.90 -17.79
C ARG A 500 -9.33 -15.37 -19.23
N GLN A 501 -9.89 -16.57 -19.39
CA GLN A 501 -10.24 -17.15 -20.69
C GLN A 501 -11.36 -16.38 -21.38
N ASP A 502 -12.41 -16.01 -20.65
CA ASP A 502 -13.55 -15.24 -21.17
C ASP A 502 -13.12 -13.86 -21.69
N LEU A 503 -12.20 -13.21 -20.97
CA LEU A 503 -11.61 -11.95 -21.37
C LEU A 503 -10.50 -12.10 -22.42
N LYS A 504 -10.12 -13.33 -22.79
CA LYS A 504 -9.01 -13.67 -23.70
C LYS A 504 -7.70 -13.01 -23.31
N LEU A 505 -7.39 -13.02 -22.01
CA LEU A 505 -6.18 -12.44 -21.43
C LEU A 505 -5.15 -13.53 -21.14
N SER A 506 -3.87 -13.15 -21.12
CA SER A 506 -2.81 -14.05 -20.67
C SER A 506 -2.58 -13.95 -19.16
N ASP A 507 -1.79 -14.87 -18.63
CA ASP A 507 -1.30 -14.83 -17.24
C ASP A 507 -0.27 -13.71 -16.98
N SER A 508 0.17 -12.99 -18.03
CA SER A 508 0.90 -11.73 -17.89
C SER A 508 0.02 -10.49 -17.89
N ASP A 509 -1.25 -10.61 -18.28
CA ASP A 509 -2.20 -9.49 -18.33
C ASP A 509 -3.14 -9.49 -17.12
N LEU A 510 -3.61 -10.68 -16.71
CA LEU A 510 -4.52 -10.88 -15.59
C LEU A 510 -3.91 -11.82 -14.55
N ALA A 511 -3.60 -11.32 -13.36
CA ALA A 511 -3.25 -12.16 -12.21
C ALA A 511 -4.49 -12.58 -11.42
N VAL A 512 -4.49 -13.81 -10.92
CA VAL A 512 -5.55 -14.33 -10.03
C VAL A 512 -5.00 -14.46 -8.62
N LEU A 513 -5.61 -13.75 -7.68
CA LEU A 513 -5.32 -13.87 -6.25
C LEU A 513 -6.23 -14.96 -5.65
N VAL A 514 -5.66 -16.14 -5.40
CA VAL A 514 -6.41 -17.32 -4.95
C VAL A 514 -6.57 -17.30 -3.43
N GLY A 515 -7.78 -17.59 -2.95
CA GLY A 515 -8.11 -17.61 -1.50
C GLY A 515 -9.21 -16.60 -1.12
N GLY A 516 -9.31 -16.27 0.17
CA GLY A 516 -10.26 -15.26 0.66
C GLY A 516 -10.60 -15.25 2.16
N HIS A 517 -10.08 -16.18 2.96
CA HIS A 517 -10.44 -16.32 4.39
C HIS A 517 -9.68 -15.44 5.41
N ALA A 518 -9.06 -14.32 5.01
CA ALA A 518 -8.25 -13.54 5.96
C ALA A 518 -9.08 -12.90 7.10
N ASN A 519 -10.29 -12.42 6.82
CA ASN A 519 -11.00 -11.52 7.75
C ASN A 519 -11.69 -12.23 8.94
N LYS A 520 -12.31 -13.40 8.76
CA LYS A 520 -12.99 -14.11 9.88
C LYS A 520 -12.00 -14.68 10.90
N GLN A 521 -10.84 -15.16 10.45
CA GLN A 521 -9.77 -15.55 11.37
C GLN A 521 -9.20 -14.32 12.10
N LEU A 522 -9.05 -13.17 11.44
CA LEU A 522 -8.56 -11.93 12.08
C LEU A 522 -9.48 -11.39 13.19
N PHE A 523 -10.81 -11.45 13.03
CA PHE A 523 -11.72 -11.00 14.10
C PHE A 523 -11.77 -11.94 15.31
N GLY A 524 -11.60 -13.26 15.10
CA GLY A 524 -11.54 -14.25 16.19
C GLY A 524 -10.17 -14.32 16.88
N LEU A 525 -9.07 -14.24 16.12
CA LEU A 525 -7.70 -14.31 16.65
C LEU A 525 -7.26 -13.03 17.38
N ASN A 526 -7.89 -11.88 17.12
CA ASN A 526 -7.61 -10.64 17.85
C ASN A 526 -8.12 -10.65 19.31
N GLN A 527 -8.89 -11.66 19.72
CA GLN A 527 -9.35 -11.85 21.11
C GLN A 527 -8.45 -12.77 21.93
N GLU A 528 -7.56 -13.54 21.31
CA GLU A 528 -6.61 -14.41 22.01
C GLU A 528 -5.21 -13.77 22.05
N ASP A 529 -4.46 -14.05 23.12
CA ASP A 529 -3.19 -13.43 23.55
C ASP A 529 -2.02 -13.58 22.55
N ASP A 530 -2.11 -12.98 21.37
CA ASP A 530 -1.01 -12.90 20.40
C ASP A 530 0.01 -11.83 20.81
N THR A 531 0.76 -12.14 21.87
CA THR A 531 1.93 -11.39 22.32
C THR A 531 3.10 -11.61 21.34
N PRO A 532 3.54 -10.57 20.61
CA PRO A 532 4.63 -10.68 19.66
C PRO A 532 5.97 -10.80 20.41
N ASN A 533 6.49 -12.02 20.47
CA ASN A 533 7.64 -12.39 21.31
C ASN A 533 9.01 -11.82 20.87
N ASN A 534 9.13 -11.25 19.66
CA ASN A 534 10.46 -11.00 19.04
C ASN A 534 10.66 -9.56 18.50
N GLY A 535 9.78 -8.58 18.81
CA GLY A 535 9.95 -7.18 18.38
C GLY A 535 9.96 -6.94 16.84
N SER A 536 9.51 -7.93 16.06
CA SER A 536 9.62 -7.98 14.59
C SER A 536 8.24 -7.95 13.89
N GLU A 537 7.24 -7.30 14.50
CA GLU A 537 5.87 -7.23 13.97
C GLU A 537 5.80 -6.60 12.57
N SER A 538 6.65 -5.60 12.32
CA SER A 538 6.68 -4.92 11.03
C SER A 538 7.19 -5.79 9.90
N ALA A 539 7.91 -6.88 10.18
CA ALA A 539 8.45 -7.78 9.15
C ALA A 539 7.48 -8.92 8.74
N ASP A 540 6.23 -8.87 9.16
CA ASP A 540 5.21 -9.85 8.78
C ASP A 540 4.83 -9.77 7.31
N THR A 541 4.65 -10.93 6.67
CA THR A 541 4.39 -11.03 5.24
C THR A 541 3.20 -10.18 4.79
N LEU A 542 3.43 -9.30 3.79
CA LEU A 542 2.35 -8.47 3.21
C LEU A 542 1.22 -9.27 2.57
N LEU A 543 1.53 -10.44 2.01
CA LEU A 543 0.59 -11.31 1.31
C LEU A 543 1.04 -12.77 1.42
N ASP A 544 0.20 -13.59 2.03
CA ASP A 544 0.44 -15.05 2.19
C ASP A 544 -0.24 -15.87 1.09
N GLN A 545 -1.19 -15.26 0.38
CA GLN A 545 -1.98 -15.92 -0.65
C GLN A 545 -1.18 -16.21 -1.93
N TYR A 546 -1.57 -17.29 -2.60
CA TYR A 546 -1.02 -17.66 -3.90
C TYR A 546 -1.52 -16.73 -5.01
N VAL A 547 -0.60 -16.26 -5.85
CA VAL A 547 -0.88 -15.43 -7.01
C VAL A 547 -0.54 -16.21 -8.28
N ASP A 548 -1.56 -16.51 -9.09
CA ASP A 548 -1.38 -17.10 -10.41
C ASP A 548 -1.08 -15.99 -11.43
N SER A 549 0.21 -15.76 -11.68
CA SER A 549 0.73 -14.74 -12.59
C SER A 549 2.09 -15.14 -13.15
N ASN A 550 2.33 -14.82 -14.43
CA ASN A 550 3.62 -14.97 -15.08
C ASN A 550 4.42 -13.67 -15.16
N ILE A 551 3.99 -12.63 -14.43
CA ILE A 551 4.78 -11.42 -14.34
C ILE A 551 6.06 -11.70 -13.59
N ASP A 552 7.18 -11.35 -14.22
CA ASP A 552 8.49 -11.27 -13.58
C ASP A 552 8.72 -9.83 -13.11
N PRO A 553 8.77 -9.58 -11.78
CA PRO A 553 9.11 -8.27 -11.24
C PRO A 553 10.41 -7.67 -11.79
N ALA A 554 11.37 -8.51 -12.19
CA ALA A 554 12.65 -8.06 -12.75
C ALA A 554 12.49 -7.27 -14.06
N ASP A 555 11.42 -7.51 -14.83
CA ASP A 555 11.12 -6.74 -16.04
C ASP A 555 10.96 -5.24 -15.71
N TYR A 556 10.50 -4.93 -14.50
CA TYR A 556 10.11 -3.60 -14.07
C TYR A 556 11.07 -2.93 -13.06
N ASP A 557 12.29 -3.46 -12.84
CA ASP A 557 13.25 -2.87 -11.87
C ASP A 557 13.54 -1.38 -12.11
N GLN A 558 13.37 -0.90 -13.36
CA GLN A 558 13.53 0.51 -13.73
C GLN A 558 12.55 1.45 -13.00
N LEU A 559 11.39 0.94 -12.59
CA LEU A 559 10.43 1.68 -11.76
C LEU A 559 10.93 1.81 -10.31
N LYS A 560 12.01 1.11 -9.95
CA LYS A 560 12.64 1.07 -8.61
C LYS A 560 11.65 0.71 -7.50
N LEU A 561 10.57 0.02 -7.83
CA LEU A 561 9.56 -0.42 -6.88
C LEU A 561 10.00 -1.66 -6.08
N GLY A 562 11.22 -2.16 -6.27
CA GLY A 562 11.85 -3.11 -5.35
C GLY A 562 11.98 -2.57 -3.92
N ILE A 563 11.81 -1.25 -3.73
CA ILE A 563 11.69 -0.61 -2.41
C ILE A 563 10.31 -0.79 -1.75
N LEU A 564 9.30 -1.27 -2.49
CA LEU A 564 7.92 -1.43 -2.00
C LEU A 564 7.73 -2.72 -1.23
N THR A 565 8.37 -3.79 -1.68
CA THR A 565 8.31 -5.10 -1.04
C THR A 565 9.29 -6.05 -1.69
N ALA A 566 9.89 -6.94 -0.91
CA ALA A 566 10.60 -8.11 -1.40
C ALA A 566 9.66 -9.31 -1.67
N ASN A 567 8.37 -9.21 -1.29
CA ASN A 567 7.39 -10.27 -1.50
C ASN A 567 7.02 -10.34 -3.00
N LYS A 568 7.38 -11.47 -3.63
CA LYS A 568 7.15 -11.70 -5.06
C LYS A 568 5.67 -11.65 -5.45
N SER A 569 4.80 -12.25 -4.65
CA SER A 569 3.35 -12.28 -4.91
C SER A 569 2.75 -10.87 -4.85
N ALA A 570 3.17 -10.07 -3.88
CA ALA A 570 2.78 -8.66 -3.76
C ALA A 570 3.25 -7.82 -4.96
N GLN A 571 4.50 -8.05 -5.42
CA GLN A 571 5.00 -7.43 -6.65
C GLN A 571 4.18 -7.85 -7.88
N GLN A 572 3.86 -9.14 -8.01
CA GLN A 572 3.05 -9.65 -9.13
C GLN A 572 1.67 -8.99 -9.19
N LEU A 573 0.96 -8.85 -8.06
CA LEU A 573 -0.32 -8.15 -8.03
C LEU A 573 -0.21 -6.68 -8.42
N LEU A 574 0.83 -6.00 -7.96
CA LEU A 574 1.00 -4.58 -8.24
C LEU A 574 1.31 -4.36 -9.73
N TYR A 575 2.22 -5.14 -10.30
CA TYR A 575 2.63 -5.01 -11.70
C TYR A 575 1.58 -5.53 -12.69
N SER A 576 0.66 -6.40 -12.27
CA SER A 576 -0.42 -6.87 -13.14
C SER A 576 -1.31 -5.74 -13.63
N PRO A 577 -1.54 -5.60 -14.95
CA PRO A 577 -2.53 -4.66 -15.47
C PRO A 577 -3.92 -4.94 -14.91
N ILE A 578 -4.33 -6.20 -14.94
CA ILE A 578 -5.61 -6.66 -14.43
C ILE A 578 -5.38 -7.64 -13.28
N ILE A 579 -6.17 -7.52 -12.22
CA ILE A 579 -6.23 -8.55 -11.16
C ILE A 579 -7.65 -9.05 -11.00
N SER A 580 -7.79 -10.33 -10.72
CA SER A 580 -9.03 -10.93 -10.21
C SER A 580 -8.79 -11.37 -8.77
N CYS A 581 -9.63 -10.90 -7.87
CA CYS A 581 -9.59 -11.21 -6.44
C CYS A 581 -11.01 -11.28 -5.87
N THR A 582 -11.11 -11.40 -4.55
CA THR A 582 -12.37 -11.27 -3.81
C THR A 582 -12.45 -9.87 -3.21
N ILE A 583 -13.64 -9.40 -2.87
CA ILE A 583 -13.82 -8.15 -2.13
C ILE A 583 -13.09 -8.23 -0.77
N ASP A 584 -13.10 -9.38 -0.10
CA ASP A 584 -12.37 -9.62 1.16
C ASP A 584 -10.85 -9.34 1.05
N HIS A 585 -10.23 -9.65 -0.09
CA HIS A 585 -8.82 -9.33 -0.32
C HIS A 585 -8.56 -7.82 -0.33
N LEU A 586 -9.49 -7.01 -0.84
CA LEU A 586 -9.38 -5.55 -0.84
C LEU A 586 -9.85 -4.91 0.46
N MET A 587 -10.74 -5.58 1.20
CA MET A 587 -11.30 -5.08 2.46
C MET A 587 -10.21 -4.80 3.52
N GLN A 588 -9.05 -5.45 3.40
CA GLN A 588 -7.87 -5.14 4.22
C GLN A 588 -7.41 -3.68 4.07
N ALA A 589 -7.75 -2.97 2.99
CA ALA A 589 -7.46 -1.54 2.83
C ALA A 589 -8.06 -0.67 3.96
N SER A 590 -9.24 -1.05 4.49
CA SER A 590 -9.93 -0.32 5.56
C SER A 590 -10.00 -1.08 6.89
N GLU A 591 -10.10 -2.41 6.86
CA GLU A 591 -10.39 -3.21 8.06
C GLU A 591 -9.15 -3.77 8.75
N GLN A 592 -7.96 -3.66 8.13
CA GLN A 592 -6.73 -4.15 8.74
C GLN A 592 -6.34 -3.27 9.93
N GLN A 593 -6.52 -3.80 11.14
CA GLN A 593 -6.15 -3.07 12.35
C GLN A 593 -4.64 -3.10 12.62
N ARG A 594 -3.95 -4.19 12.28
CA ARG A 594 -2.52 -4.42 12.59
C ARG A 594 -1.74 -4.94 11.38
N GLY A 595 -0.48 -4.55 11.25
CA GLY A 595 0.43 -5.07 10.22
C GLY A 595 0.28 -4.43 8.84
N GLY A 596 1.02 -4.94 7.85
CA GLY A 596 1.21 -4.30 6.55
C GLY A 596 0.28 -4.75 5.42
N ARG A 597 -0.64 -5.70 5.63
CA ARG A 597 -1.40 -6.32 4.52
C ARG A 597 -2.29 -5.36 3.72
N TYR A 598 -2.65 -4.21 4.31
CA TYR A 598 -3.40 -3.14 3.66
C TYR A 598 -2.61 -2.38 2.56
N ILE A 599 -1.27 -2.50 2.55
CA ILE A 599 -0.38 -1.75 1.65
C ILE A 599 -0.73 -2.03 0.18
N ILE A 600 -0.83 -3.31 -0.22
CA ILE A 600 -1.07 -3.69 -1.62
C ILE A 600 -2.49 -3.29 -2.09
N PRO A 601 -3.57 -3.53 -1.31
CA PRO A 601 -4.90 -3.02 -1.62
C PRO A 601 -4.93 -1.51 -1.85
N ILE A 602 -4.32 -0.69 -0.97
CA ILE A 602 -4.27 0.77 -1.17
C ILE A 602 -3.53 1.15 -2.45
N LEU A 603 -2.38 0.52 -2.73
CA LEU A 603 -1.63 0.78 -3.96
C LEU A 603 -2.42 0.37 -5.22
N ARG A 604 -3.26 -0.68 -5.15
CA ARG A 604 -4.19 -1.02 -6.23
C ARG A 604 -5.30 0.01 -6.38
N LEU A 605 -5.91 0.51 -5.30
CA LEU A 605 -6.90 1.59 -5.37
C LEU A 605 -6.30 2.87 -5.98
N LEU A 606 -5.05 3.19 -5.65
CA LEU A 606 -4.33 4.35 -6.18
C LEU A 606 -3.96 4.21 -7.67
N SER A 607 -3.85 2.99 -8.20
CA SER A 607 -3.28 2.73 -9.53
C SER A 607 -4.19 1.97 -10.50
N SER A 608 -5.43 1.65 -10.11
CA SER A 608 -6.38 0.89 -10.94
C SER A 608 -7.82 1.28 -10.68
N ASP A 609 -8.65 1.11 -11.71
CA ASP A 609 -10.11 1.17 -11.57
C ASP A 609 -10.62 -0.10 -10.87
N LEU A 610 -11.74 0.02 -10.17
CA LEU A 610 -12.31 -1.03 -9.35
C LEU A 610 -13.67 -1.48 -9.90
N ILE A 611 -13.80 -2.79 -10.11
CA ILE A 611 -15.07 -3.46 -10.36
C ILE A 611 -15.39 -4.28 -9.10
N LEU A 612 -16.54 -4.02 -8.49
CA LEU A 612 -17.13 -4.85 -7.44
C LEU A 612 -18.26 -5.66 -8.09
N ASP A 613 -18.05 -6.97 -8.25
CA ASP A 613 -18.98 -7.88 -8.91
C ASP A 613 -19.73 -8.71 -7.86
N GLU A 614 -21.05 -8.66 -7.92
CA GLU A 614 -22.01 -9.19 -6.93
C GLU A 614 -21.69 -8.76 -5.48
N PRO A 615 -21.52 -7.44 -5.20
CA PRO A 615 -21.18 -6.95 -3.86
C PRO A 615 -22.30 -7.15 -2.82
N ASP A 616 -23.53 -7.43 -3.27
CA ASP A 616 -24.72 -7.72 -2.46
C ASP A 616 -24.79 -9.17 -1.96
N ASP A 617 -23.84 -10.04 -2.35
CA ASP A 617 -23.61 -11.33 -1.69
C ASP A 617 -23.11 -11.16 -0.22
N PHE A 618 -22.70 -9.94 0.15
CA PHE A 618 -22.36 -9.59 1.51
C PHE A 618 -23.60 -9.43 2.39
N SER A 619 -23.47 -9.85 3.65
CA SER A 619 -24.55 -9.65 4.62
C SER A 619 -24.72 -8.18 4.99
N ASP A 620 -25.89 -7.79 5.50
CA ASP A 620 -26.13 -6.42 5.99
C ASP A 620 -25.09 -5.96 7.02
N ALA A 621 -24.56 -6.90 7.81
CA ALA A 621 -23.52 -6.63 8.79
C ALA A 621 -22.17 -6.22 8.18
N ASP A 622 -21.92 -6.60 6.91
CA ASP A 622 -20.67 -6.32 6.20
C ASP A 622 -20.73 -5.02 5.37
N LEU A 623 -21.94 -4.49 5.10
CA LEU A 623 -22.14 -3.27 4.29
C LEU A 623 -21.37 -2.03 4.82
N PRO A 624 -21.21 -1.81 6.13
CA PRO A 624 -20.39 -0.70 6.62
C PRO A 624 -18.91 -0.82 6.21
N ALA A 625 -18.34 -2.04 6.20
CA ALA A 625 -16.97 -2.28 5.75
C ALA A 625 -16.84 -2.05 4.24
N LEU A 626 -17.81 -2.56 3.46
CA LEU A 626 -17.89 -2.31 2.02
C LEU A 626 -17.95 -0.80 1.72
N SER A 627 -18.74 -0.05 2.48
CA SER A 627 -18.85 1.40 2.35
C SER A 627 -17.53 2.12 2.63
N ARG A 628 -16.74 1.65 3.62
CA ARG A 628 -15.39 2.18 3.87
C ARG A 628 -14.44 1.89 2.71
N LEU A 629 -14.48 0.68 2.13
CA LEU A 629 -13.70 0.35 0.94
C LEU A 629 -14.09 1.24 -0.26
N VAL A 630 -15.38 1.46 -0.49
CA VAL A 630 -15.89 2.33 -1.57
C VAL A 630 -15.49 3.79 -1.35
N HIS A 631 -15.52 4.28 -0.10
CA HIS A 631 -14.97 5.58 0.24
C HIS A 631 -13.46 5.67 -0.07
N LEU A 632 -12.67 4.64 0.29
CA LEU A 632 -11.25 4.59 -0.05
C LEU A 632 -11.00 4.56 -1.57
N ALA A 633 -11.84 3.87 -2.34
CA ALA A 633 -11.76 3.88 -3.80
C ALA A 633 -11.89 5.32 -4.34
N GLY A 634 -12.88 6.08 -3.86
CA GLY A 634 -13.02 7.50 -4.20
C GLY A 634 -11.85 8.34 -3.71
N LEU A 635 -11.39 8.12 -2.47
CA LEU A 635 -10.28 8.84 -1.82
C LEU A 635 -8.95 8.70 -2.56
N TYR A 636 -8.67 7.54 -3.16
CA TYR A 636 -7.45 7.29 -3.92
C TYR A 636 -7.61 7.49 -5.43
N GLY A 637 -8.77 8.02 -5.85
CA GLY A 637 -9.01 8.42 -7.23
C GLY A 637 -9.43 7.30 -8.18
N SER A 638 -9.70 6.10 -7.66
CA SER A 638 -10.21 4.97 -8.45
C SER A 638 -11.61 5.28 -9.02
N ARG A 639 -11.88 4.77 -10.22
CA ARG A 639 -13.24 4.76 -10.79
C ARG A 639 -13.91 3.44 -10.43
N LEU A 640 -15.19 3.51 -10.04
CA LEU A 640 -15.92 2.38 -9.47
C LEU A 640 -17.04 1.92 -10.40
N ILE A 641 -17.12 0.60 -10.59
CA ILE A 641 -18.23 -0.07 -11.25
C ILE A 641 -18.80 -1.09 -10.27
N LEU A 642 -20.06 -0.93 -9.88
CA LEU A 642 -20.83 -1.94 -9.16
C LEU A 642 -21.57 -2.80 -10.18
N SER A 643 -21.53 -4.11 -10.03
CA SER A 643 -22.18 -5.05 -10.93
C SER A 643 -23.00 -6.04 -10.14
N SER A 644 -24.32 -5.94 -10.26
CA SER A 644 -25.27 -6.88 -9.64
C SER A 644 -26.67 -6.62 -10.16
N ALA A 645 -27.45 -7.68 -10.32
CA ALA A 645 -28.85 -7.56 -10.76
C ALA A 645 -29.81 -7.19 -9.60
N THR A 646 -29.34 -7.26 -8.35
CA THR A 646 -30.17 -7.30 -7.14
C THR A 646 -29.84 -6.22 -6.11
N LEU A 647 -28.90 -5.33 -6.42
CA LEU A 647 -28.59 -4.15 -5.61
C LEU A 647 -29.83 -3.28 -5.35
N GLN A 648 -30.11 -3.03 -4.07
CA GLN A 648 -31.26 -2.22 -3.65
C GLN A 648 -30.97 -0.72 -3.75
N PRO A 649 -32.01 0.13 -3.95
CA PRO A 649 -31.81 1.58 -4.10
C PRO A 649 -31.10 2.28 -2.93
N ASP A 650 -31.37 1.84 -1.71
CA ASP A 650 -30.75 2.35 -0.48
C ASP A 650 -29.27 1.96 -0.37
N GLN A 651 -28.92 0.71 -0.72
CA GLN A 651 -27.53 0.24 -0.81
C GLN A 651 -26.74 1.07 -1.82
N ILE A 652 -27.30 1.27 -3.02
CA ILE A 652 -26.70 2.09 -4.08
C ILE A 652 -26.47 3.53 -3.58
N HIS A 653 -27.47 4.13 -2.93
CA HIS A 653 -27.37 5.48 -2.41
C HIS A 653 -26.26 5.62 -1.35
N GLY A 654 -26.17 4.65 -0.42
CA GLY A 654 -25.12 4.60 0.59
C GLY A 654 -23.72 4.49 -0.01
N LEU A 655 -23.53 3.56 -0.95
CA LEU A 655 -22.24 3.36 -1.63
C LEU A 655 -21.84 4.56 -2.49
N PHE A 656 -22.79 5.17 -3.21
CA PHE A 656 -22.53 6.39 -3.96
C PHE A 656 -22.10 7.54 -3.04
N THR A 657 -22.80 7.71 -1.92
CA THR A 657 -22.47 8.76 -0.93
C THR A 657 -21.06 8.55 -0.36
N ALA A 658 -20.69 7.31 -0.04
CA ALA A 658 -19.35 6.96 0.41
C ALA A 658 -18.29 7.27 -0.65
N TYR A 659 -18.51 6.85 -1.92
CA TYR A 659 -17.61 7.12 -3.04
C TYR A 659 -17.42 8.63 -3.26
N LEU A 660 -18.52 9.38 -3.31
CA LEU A 660 -18.53 10.82 -3.53
C LEU A 660 -17.78 11.57 -2.43
N ALA A 661 -17.96 11.17 -1.17
CA ALA A 661 -17.24 11.76 -0.04
C ALA A 661 -15.72 11.59 -0.18
N GLY A 662 -15.26 10.38 -0.54
CA GLY A 662 -13.84 10.14 -0.82
C GLY A 662 -13.35 10.93 -2.04
N ARG A 663 -14.11 10.93 -3.13
CA ARG A 663 -13.74 11.60 -4.38
C ARG A 663 -13.63 13.11 -4.25
N LYS A 664 -14.48 13.75 -3.43
CA LYS A 664 -14.38 15.18 -3.10
C LYS A 664 -13.03 15.51 -2.46
N ILE A 665 -12.53 14.64 -1.58
CA ILE A 665 -11.23 14.83 -0.94
C ILE A 665 -10.10 14.68 -1.96
N TYR A 666 -10.15 13.63 -2.79
CA TYR A 666 -9.18 13.41 -3.87
C TYR A 666 -9.12 14.59 -4.85
N SER A 667 -10.27 15.13 -5.25
CA SER A 667 -10.34 16.22 -6.22
C SER A 667 -9.90 17.58 -5.64
N ALA A 668 -9.90 17.72 -4.31
CA ALA A 668 -9.46 18.95 -3.64
C ALA A 668 -7.94 19.04 -3.48
N ILE A 669 -7.21 17.94 -3.72
CA ILE A 669 -5.75 17.84 -3.53
C ILE A 669 -4.99 17.56 -4.83
N SER A 670 -5.69 17.07 -5.87
CA SER A 670 -5.18 16.77 -7.20
C SER A 670 -5.39 17.96 -8.13
#